data_AF-A0A539E724-F1
#
_entry.id   AF-A0A539E724-F1
#
_cell.length_a   1.000
_cell.length_b   1.000
_cell.length_c   1.000
_cell.angle_alpha   90.00
_cell.angle_beta   90.00
_cell.angle_gamma   90.00
#
_symmetry.space_group_name_H-M   'P 1'
#
loop_
_entity.id
_entity.type
_entity.pdbx_description
1 polymer ?
#
loop_
_entity_poly.entity_id
_entity_poly.type
_entity_poly.pdbx_seq_one_letter_code
_entity_poly.pdbx_strand_id
1 'polypeptide(L)'
;MSSSESPHLTVRDEEDLPFLSYAQNFEDVVLWRALGDCPAGFYVDVGAADPVVDSITAAFYERGWSGVNVEPVPSYAEALRSSRPRDVTVQAGAGDVAGMAVLRVVDGTGWSTFESVLPAGFDPCSGTVREIEVPVATLDTILRDCDLTGREIHFLKVDVEGFEAKVLAGADLAAWKPWVLVVEATAPGSTEQTHGDWEGLVIDAGYQFCLFDGLNRFYAHEEHADLSARLSYPACTFDQPFEQRHHGELRRQLRESRAQVGRREDEIKRRIAESGVEVDRREQEIRRLITRIEHLAGAFAENVGLRYANLSLRAQHAEFGRVLHIERMARGDLELVFHDLEHAYRDLERAYSDAIGGTRALKAEVDAVRSTLSWRITTPLRKVRRPGRGEPTTSHDFGRSPVAISASSERATFGTLESAVPDASASGPAPDFVGSFLARISQVTGLIADGHALEPSADTLTSLQEAIDFRVVSDLAVSWLGYLAATGRYPDEDSVRATAAILRRAGSRGFVDHLAELFERSLQEGRGSDAALDVISGGVVVDVTHTAQHDLQTGIQRVVRETCSRWLSKSDVIAVWWDYAAGALRRLDDEEVERFGNWRAHLPATHGTDLTIRSLDHGTAAVVVPWNSILLLPELTAEPARTGGFRALSCAGVIKGISMIGYDMIPVTAAETVTEAMSHVFSLYLSMVKHASRLSAISGAAAVDFQGFNAALASQGFAGPTVRPHLLPPSPTHVSEEDIEAARASLGVGALPVVLVVGSHEPRKNHLLVLEAAERLWARGEWFDLVFIGGSGWRSELFDAEVERLAAAGRPILVRKRATETELWSAYRLSRFSVFPSLLEGFGLPIVESMASGTPVITTFYGSMAEIATGGGALLIDPYDVTALETAMHSLLIDDDLHERLRREASERVWPTWDQYASDVWDFLTGDVA
;
A
#
# COMPACT_ATOMS: atom_id res chain seq x y z
N MET A 1 -29.95 19.93 31.57
CA MET A 1 -31.22 20.31 30.94
C MET A 1 -30.94 21.41 29.93
N SER A 2 -30.87 21.04 28.66
CA SER A 2 -30.99 21.90 27.47
C SER A 2 -30.87 20.95 26.27
N SER A 3 -32.01 20.55 25.74
CA SER A 3 -32.20 19.63 24.63
C SER A 3 -31.84 20.33 23.31
N SER A 4 -30.89 19.78 22.55
CA SER A 4 -30.72 20.14 21.13
C SER A 4 -31.38 19.07 20.27
N GLU A 5 -32.44 19.48 19.59
CA GLU A 5 -33.21 18.69 18.66
C GLU A 5 -32.37 18.37 17.42
N SER A 6 -32.40 17.11 17.00
CA SER A 6 -31.87 16.66 15.71
C SER A 6 -32.78 17.16 14.58
N PRO A 7 -32.25 17.58 13.42
CA PRO A 7 -33.10 18.00 12.33
C PRO A 7 -33.80 16.77 11.74
N HIS A 8 -35.10 16.68 11.99
CA HIS A 8 -36.01 15.81 11.27
C HIS A 8 -35.96 16.18 9.78
N LEU A 9 -35.54 15.25 8.92
CA LEU A 9 -35.86 15.27 7.50
C LEU A 9 -37.39 15.24 7.37
N THR A 10 -37.97 16.40 7.12
CA THR A 10 -39.38 16.52 6.74
C THR A 10 -39.58 15.90 5.36
N VAL A 11 -40.44 14.88 5.31
CA VAL A 11 -41.07 14.35 4.11
C VAL A 11 -41.78 15.51 3.42
N ARG A 12 -41.15 16.06 2.38
CA ARG A 12 -41.80 16.89 1.38
C ARG A 12 -41.58 16.24 0.02
N ASP A 13 -42.66 16.23 -0.74
CA ASP A 13 -42.75 16.02 -2.19
C ASP A 13 -42.95 14.56 -2.66
N GLU A 14 -44.10 13.97 -2.28
CA GLU A 14 -44.73 12.90 -3.08
C GLU A 14 -45.40 13.45 -4.37
N GLU A 15 -45.47 14.77 -4.55
CA GLU A 15 -46.13 15.41 -5.72
C GLU A 15 -45.26 15.56 -6.98
N ASP A 16 -43.97 15.22 -6.94
CA ASP A 16 -43.02 15.41 -8.06
C ASP A 16 -42.55 14.10 -8.73
N LEU A 17 -43.22 12.97 -8.49
CA LEU A 17 -42.83 11.70 -9.10
C LEU A 17 -43.34 11.59 -10.55
N PRO A 18 -42.47 11.24 -11.53
CA PRO A 18 -42.85 11.11 -12.92
C PRO A 18 -43.92 10.03 -13.14
N PHE A 19 -44.78 10.20 -14.15
CA PHE A 19 -45.74 9.16 -14.56
C PHE A 19 -44.98 7.89 -14.95
N LEU A 20 -45.32 6.78 -14.32
CA LEU A 20 -44.63 5.52 -14.54
C LEU A 20 -45.36 4.75 -15.64
N SER A 21 -44.72 4.61 -16.79
CA SER A 21 -45.26 3.82 -17.90
C SER A 21 -44.90 2.35 -17.75
N TYR A 22 -45.90 1.51 -17.96
CA TYR A 22 -45.87 0.05 -17.94
C TYR A 22 -45.99 -0.54 -19.35
N ALA A 23 -46.48 0.25 -20.31
CA ALA A 23 -46.74 -0.19 -21.67
C ALA A 23 -45.46 -0.33 -22.52
N GLN A 24 -45.49 -1.24 -23.50
CA GLN A 24 -44.34 -1.53 -24.36
C GLN A 24 -43.98 -0.38 -25.31
N ASN A 25 -44.98 0.36 -25.81
CA ASN A 25 -44.82 1.47 -26.75
C ASN A 25 -45.37 2.79 -26.17
N PHE A 26 -45.43 2.90 -24.83
CA PHE A 26 -45.91 4.09 -24.10
C PHE A 26 -47.36 4.50 -24.42
N GLU A 27 -48.20 3.54 -24.81
CA GLU A 27 -49.62 3.73 -25.10
C GLU A 27 -50.36 4.31 -23.88
N ASP A 28 -49.96 3.88 -22.68
CA ASP A 28 -50.50 4.38 -21.41
C ASP A 28 -50.19 5.86 -21.18
N VAL A 29 -49.06 6.37 -21.66
CA VAL A 29 -48.71 7.80 -21.64
C VAL A 29 -49.61 8.59 -22.59
N VAL A 30 -49.82 8.07 -23.81
CA VAL A 30 -50.70 8.69 -24.82
C VAL A 30 -52.14 8.75 -24.31
N LEU A 31 -52.63 7.65 -23.73
CA LEU A 31 -53.95 7.60 -23.09
C LEU A 31 -54.02 8.53 -21.88
N TRP A 32 -52.98 8.59 -21.05
CA TRP A 32 -52.97 9.43 -19.86
C TRP A 32 -53.00 10.92 -20.22
N ARG A 33 -52.35 11.33 -21.32
CA ARG A 33 -52.47 12.69 -21.85
C ARG A 33 -53.92 13.03 -22.25
N ALA A 34 -54.65 12.07 -22.82
CA ALA A 34 -56.02 12.29 -23.25
C ALA A 34 -57.02 12.24 -22.08
N LEU A 35 -56.85 11.28 -21.17
CA LEU A 35 -57.86 10.85 -20.20
C LEU A 35 -57.46 11.05 -18.73
N GLY A 36 -56.25 11.51 -18.43
CA GLY A 36 -55.75 11.65 -17.06
C GLY A 36 -56.54 12.64 -16.19
N ASP A 37 -57.34 13.50 -16.83
CA ASP A 37 -58.27 14.42 -16.16
C ASP A 37 -59.53 13.71 -15.62
N CYS A 38 -59.81 12.48 -16.05
CA CYS A 38 -60.98 11.70 -15.61
C CYS A 38 -60.71 11.02 -14.24
N PRO A 39 -61.44 11.39 -13.18
CA PRO A 39 -61.29 10.75 -11.88
C PRO A 39 -61.97 9.38 -11.89
N ALA A 40 -61.20 8.31 -11.64
CA ALA A 40 -61.69 6.93 -11.53
C ALA A 40 -62.46 6.42 -12.79
N GLY A 41 -61.85 6.59 -13.96
CA GLY A 41 -62.40 6.10 -15.23
C GLY A 41 -62.44 4.57 -15.34
N PHE A 42 -63.02 4.10 -16.44
CA PHE A 42 -63.28 2.68 -16.69
C PHE A 42 -62.70 2.21 -18.03
N TYR A 43 -61.95 1.11 -18.02
CA TYR A 43 -61.35 0.54 -19.24
C TYR A 43 -61.83 -0.89 -19.53
N VAL A 44 -61.70 -1.30 -20.78
CA VAL A 44 -61.78 -2.70 -21.19
C VAL A 44 -60.49 -3.07 -21.92
N ASP A 45 -59.87 -4.16 -21.50
CA ASP A 45 -58.57 -4.63 -21.98
C ASP A 45 -58.72 -6.04 -22.55
N VAL A 46 -58.73 -6.16 -23.87
CA VAL A 46 -58.86 -7.44 -24.58
C VAL A 46 -57.47 -7.91 -25.02
N GLY A 47 -57.06 -9.06 -24.49
CA GLY A 47 -55.67 -9.52 -24.51
C GLY A 47 -54.83 -8.81 -23.46
N ALA A 48 -55.30 -8.85 -22.20
CA ALA A 48 -54.71 -8.07 -21.11
C ALA A 48 -53.33 -8.60 -20.65
N ALA A 49 -53.04 -9.89 -20.84
CA ALA A 49 -51.78 -10.54 -20.53
C ALA A 49 -51.28 -10.25 -19.09
N ASP A 50 -49.99 -9.95 -18.93
CA ASP A 50 -49.39 -9.73 -17.61
C ASP A 50 -49.94 -8.45 -16.95
N PRO A 51 -50.29 -8.48 -15.65
CA PRO A 51 -50.86 -7.31 -14.96
C PRO A 51 -49.92 -6.11 -14.83
N VAL A 52 -48.65 -6.26 -15.19
CA VAL A 52 -47.61 -5.26 -14.97
C VAL A 52 -46.68 -5.12 -16.18
N VAL A 53 -46.24 -6.24 -16.78
CA VAL A 53 -45.32 -6.21 -17.93
C VAL A 53 -46.09 -5.87 -19.19
N ASP A 54 -45.64 -4.84 -19.91
CA ASP A 54 -46.23 -4.33 -21.17
C ASP A 54 -47.72 -3.95 -21.08
N SER A 55 -48.23 -3.78 -19.86
CA SER A 55 -49.63 -3.52 -19.63
C SER A 55 -49.96 -2.02 -19.79
N ILE A 56 -50.93 -1.73 -20.65
CA ILE A 56 -51.43 -0.37 -20.91
C ILE A 56 -52.35 0.14 -19.77
N THR A 57 -52.88 -0.76 -18.96
CA THR A 57 -53.90 -0.48 -17.94
C THR A 57 -53.36 -0.35 -16.51
N ALA A 58 -52.14 -0.84 -16.23
CA ALA A 58 -51.54 -0.83 -14.88
C ALA A 58 -51.43 0.58 -14.28
N ALA A 59 -50.93 1.56 -15.05
CA ALA A 59 -50.76 2.93 -14.58
C ALA A 59 -52.11 3.59 -14.20
N PHE A 60 -53.17 3.26 -14.92
CA PHE A 60 -54.54 3.71 -14.66
C PHE A 60 -55.10 3.04 -13.41
N TYR A 61 -54.94 1.72 -13.28
CA TYR A 61 -55.36 0.97 -12.09
C TYR A 61 -54.73 1.57 -10.83
N GLU A 62 -53.40 1.78 -10.80
CA GLU A 62 -52.71 2.39 -9.66
C GLU A 62 -53.26 3.76 -9.27
N ARG A 63 -53.83 4.49 -10.23
CA ARG A 63 -54.41 5.84 -10.07
C ARG A 63 -55.92 5.83 -9.83
N GLY A 64 -56.47 4.70 -9.41
CA GLY A 64 -57.86 4.63 -8.95
C GLY A 64 -58.87 4.11 -9.98
N TRP A 65 -58.43 3.82 -11.20
CA TRP A 65 -59.30 3.28 -12.24
C TRP A 65 -59.63 1.80 -11.98
N SER A 66 -60.64 1.31 -12.70
CA SER A 66 -61.04 -0.09 -12.70
C SER A 66 -61.49 -0.49 -14.10
N GLY A 67 -61.51 -1.78 -14.41
CA GLY A 67 -61.92 -2.23 -15.74
C GLY A 67 -62.28 -3.69 -15.84
N VAL A 68 -62.45 -4.14 -17.09
CA VAL A 68 -62.58 -5.55 -17.43
C VAL A 68 -61.35 -6.00 -18.20
N ASN A 69 -60.69 -7.06 -17.71
CA ASN A 69 -59.59 -7.71 -18.40
C ASN A 69 -60.11 -9.01 -19.05
N VAL A 70 -59.97 -9.15 -20.36
CA VAL A 70 -60.32 -10.37 -21.11
C VAL A 70 -59.02 -11.08 -21.45
N GLU A 71 -58.78 -12.22 -20.78
CA GLU A 71 -57.49 -12.93 -20.84
C GLU A 71 -57.69 -14.45 -20.88
N PRO A 72 -57.45 -15.12 -22.02
CA PRO A 72 -57.71 -16.55 -22.16
C PRO A 72 -56.68 -17.45 -21.44
N VAL A 73 -55.46 -16.98 -21.21
CA VAL A 73 -54.39 -17.79 -20.59
C VAL A 73 -54.59 -17.87 -19.07
N PRO A 74 -54.76 -19.08 -18.50
CA PRO A 74 -55.11 -19.24 -17.08
C PRO A 74 -54.15 -18.57 -16.09
N SER A 75 -52.83 -18.63 -16.36
CA SER A 75 -51.81 -18.05 -15.48
C SER A 75 -51.88 -16.52 -15.44
N TYR A 76 -52.12 -15.86 -16.57
CA TYR A 76 -52.27 -14.41 -16.63
C TYR A 76 -53.59 -13.97 -16.03
N ALA A 77 -54.67 -14.70 -16.29
CA ALA A 77 -55.97 -14.44 -15.66
C ALA A 77 -55.90 -14.53 -14.12
N GLU A 78 -55.17 -15.51 -13.58
CA GLU A 78 -54.95 -15.63 -12.13
C GLU A 78 -54.08 -14.48 -11.58
N ALA A 79 -53.01 -14.12 -12.28
CA ALA A 79 -52.15 -12.98 -11.91
C ALA A 79 -52.96 -11.68 -11.85
N LEU A 80 -53.77 -11.38 -12.89
CA LEU A 80 -54.66 -10.22 -12.95
C LEU A 80 -55.66 -10.21 -11.79
N ARG A 81 -56.31 -11.34 -11.47
CA ARG A 81 -57.24 -11.42 -10.32
C ARG A 81 -56.54 -11.12 -9.00
N SER A 82 -55.29 -11.60 -8.84
CA SER A 82 -54.52 -11.41 -7.61
C SER A 82 -54.01 -9.98 -7.46
N SER A 83 -53.54 -9.35 -8.54
CA SER A 83 -52.92 -8.03 -8.48
C SER A 83 -53.92 -6.89 -8.68
N ARG A 84 -55.05 -7.14 -9.35
CA ARG A 84 -56.07 -6.14 -9.70
C ARG A 84 -57.47 -6.51 -9.18
N PRO A 85 -57.68 -6.61 -7.85
CA PRO A 85 -58.97 -7.02 -7.29
C PRO A 85 -60.16 -6.08 -7.57
N ARG A 86 -59.95 -4.84 -8.07
CA ARG A 86 -61.05 -3.96 -8.52
C ARG A 86 -61.48 -4.24 -9.97
N ASP A 87 -60.67 -4.95 -10.74
CA ASP A 87 -61.01 -5.33 -12.09
C ASP A 87 -61.82 -6.62 -12.10
N VAL A 88 -62.64 -6.79 -13.13
CA VAL A 88 -63.27 -8.08 -13.44
C VAL A 88 -62.42 -8.78 -14.50
N THR A 89 -61.85 -9.93 -14.17
CA THR A 89 -61.05 -10.73 -15.12
C THR A 89 -61.87 -11.89 -15.70
N VAL A 90 -62.18 -11.79 -16.99
CA VAL A 90 -62.89 -12.80 -17.77
C VAL A 90 -61.86 -13.71 -18.44
N GLN A 91 -61.83 -14.98 -18.04
CA GLN A 91 -60.90 -15.95 -18.58
C GLN A 91 -61.47 -16.63 -19.83
N ALA A 92 -61.49 -15.89 -20.94
CA ALA A 92 -61.95 -16.32 -22.25
C ALA A 92 -61.25 -15.52 -23.35
N GLY A 93 -61.23 -16.04 -24.56
CA GLY A 93 -60.91 -15.25 -25.75
C GLY A 93 -62.13 -14.45 -26.23
N ALA A 94 -61.89 -13.35 -26.94
CA ALA A 94 -62.93 -12.61 -27.65
C ALA A 94 -62.90 -12.95 -29.15
N GLY A 95 -64.06 -13.06 -29.80
CA GLY A 95 -64.17 -13.36 -31.23
C GLY A 95 -65.55 -13.05 -31.81
N ASP A 96 -65.81 -13.50 -33.04
CA ASP A 96 -67.06 -13.29 -33.78
C ASP A 96 -68.13 -14.35 -33.49
N VAL A 97 -67.72 -15.52 -32.98
CA VAL A 97 -68.60 -16.64 -32.64
C VAL A 97 -68.23 -17.23 -31.28
N ALA A 98 -69.24 -17.55 -30.46
CA ALA A 98 -69.03 -18.22 -29.17
C ALA A 98 -68.74 -19.72 -29.35
N GLY A 99 -67.79 -20.26 -28.60
CA GLY A 99 -67.40 -21.66 -28.68
C GLY A 99 -66.11 -21.98 -27.91
N MET A 100 -65.43 -23.06 -28.29
CA MET A 100 -64.09 -23.38 -27.83
C MET A 100 -63.11 -23.20 -28.99
N ALA A 101 -61.94 -22.62 -28.72
CA ALA A 101 -60.87 -22.47 -29.70
C ALA A 101 -59.52 -22.88 -29.11
N VAL A 102 -58.60 -23.29 -29.99
CA VAL A 102 -57.23 -23.61 -29.61
C VAL A 102 -56.39 -22.34 -29.67
N LEU A 103 -55.85 -21.94 -28.52
CA LEU A 103 -54.91 -20.84 -28.37
C LEU A 103 -53.48 -21.39 -28.28
N ARG A 104 -52.55 -20.79 -29.01
CA ARG A 104 -51.12 -21.09 -28.92
C ARG A 104 -50.47 -20.08 -27.98
N VAL A 105 -49.77 -20.55 -26.96
CA VAL A 105 -49.08 -19.72 -25.96
C VAL A 105 -47.59 -20.02 -26.02
N VAL A 106 -46.76 -18.97 -26.03
CA VAL A 106 -45.30 -19.10 -26.02
C VAL A 106 -44.80 -18.80 -24.62
N ASP A 107 -44.42 -19.85 -23.90
CA ASP A 107 -44.07 -19.76 -22.48
C ASP A 107 -42.90 -18.79 -22.24
N GLY A 108 -43.08 -17.89 -21.27
CA GLY A 108 -42.04 -16.93 -20.84
C GLY A 108 -41.90 -15.68 -21.69
N THR A 109 -42.72 -15.51 -22.74
CA THR A 109 -42.63 -14.36 -23.67
C THR A 109 -43.78 -13.37 -23.59
N GLY A 110 -44.91 -13.73 -22.97
CA GLY A 110 -46.14 -12.91 -23.00
C GLY A 110 -47.01 -13.15 -24.24
N TRP A 111 -46.49 -13.82 -25.27
CA TRP A 111 -47.14 -13.93 -26.57
C TRP A 111 -48.14 -15.10 -26.65
N SER A 112 -49.35 -14.84 -27.16
CA SER A 112 -50.35 -15.88 -27.46
C SER A 112 -51.30 -15.50 -28.60
N THR A 113 -51.65 -16.45 -29.49
CA THR A 113 -52.51 -16.19 -30.65
C THR A 113 -53.47 -17.34 -30.96
N PHE A 114 -54.61 -17.01 -31.57
CA PHE A 114 -55.56 -17.97 -32.16
C PHE A 114 -55.21 -18.37 -33.60
N GLU A 115 -54.23 -17.70 -34.22
CA GLU A 115 -53.84 -18.00 -35.59
C GLU A 115 -53.18 -19.38 -35.75
N SER A 116 -53.46 -20.02 -36.88
CA SER A 116 -53.02 -21.40 -37.18
C SER A 116 -51.54 -21.51 -37.56
N VAL A 117 -50.91 -20.39 -37.88
CA VAL A 117 -49.53 -20.30 -38.36
C VAL A 117 -48.77 -19.32 -37.48
N LEU A 118 -47.60 -19.73 -36.97
CA LEU A 118 -46.70 -18.81 -36.26
C LEU A 118 -46.11 -17.78 -37.23
N PRO A 119 -45.83 -16.54 -36.81
CA PRO A 119 -45.35 -15.48 -37.70
C PRO A 119 -44.07 -15.86 -38.45
N ALA A 120 -43.93 -15.36 -39.67
CA ALA A 120 -42.71 -15.56 -40.46
C ALA A 120 -41.52 -14.85 -39.78
N GLY A 121 -40.64 -15.64 -39.14
CA GLY A 121 -39.50 -15.11 -38.37
C GLY A 121 -39.51 -15.46 -36.88
N PHE A 122 -40.51 -16.21 -36.39
CA PHE A 122 -40.51 -16.75 -35.02
C PHE A 122 -39.27 -17.64 -34.78
N ASP A 123 -38.41 -17.24 -33.84
CA ASP A 123 -37.25 -18.03 -33.43
C ASP A 123 -37.72 -19.25 -32.60
N PRO A 124 -37.50 -20.50 -33.05
CA PRO A 124 -37.85 -21.70 -32.29
C PRO A 124 -37.15 -21.78 -30.92
N CYS A 125 -36.14 -20.95 -30.66
CA CYS A 125 -35.41 -20.87 -29.39
C CYS A 125 -36.03 -19.89 -28.37
N SER A 126 -37.08 -19.14 -28.73
CA SER A 126 -37.66 -18.07 -27.91
C SER A 126 -38.54 -18.55 -26.75
N GLY A 127 -39.02 -19.80 -26.78
CA GLY A 127 -39.85 -20.39 -25.74
C GLY A 127 -40.48 -21.71 -26.18
N THR A 128 -41.11 -22.43 -25.25
CA THR A 128 -41.89 -23.63 -25.61
C THR A 128 -43.29 -23.20 -26.03
N VAL A 129 -43.74 -23.61 -27.22
CA VAL A 129 -45.11 -23.34 -27.69
C VAL A 129 -46.04 -24.41 -27.13
N ARG A 130 -47.07 -24.01 -26.40
CA ARG A 130 -48.14 -24.90 -25.91
C ARG A 130 -49.47 -24.53 -26.52
N GLU A 131 -50.25 -25.53 -26.90
CA GLU A 131 -51.63 -25.36 -27.33
C GLU A 131 -52.57 -25.61 -26.15
N ILE A 132 -53.47 -24.68 -25.90
CA ILE A 132 -54.51 -24.82 -24.88
C ILE A 132 -55.89 -24.58 -25.50
N GLU A 133 -56.87 -25.33 -25.05
CA GLU A 133 -58.27 -25.12 -25.45
C GLU A 133 -58.90 -24.12 -24.46
N VAL A 134 -59.45 -23.02 -24.98
CA VAL A 134 -60.03 -21.93 -24.19
C VAL A 134 -61.43 -21.59 -24.68
N PRO A 135 -62.35 -21.16 -23.79
CA PRO A 135 -63.63 -20.64 -24.22
C PRO A 135 -63.44 -19.32 -24.98
N VAL A 136 -64.23 -19.13 -26.01
CA VAL A 136 -64.32 -17.88 -26.79
C VAL A 136 -65.77 -17.40 -26.74
N ALA A 137 -65.96 -16.10 -26.52
CA ALA A 137 -67.27 -15.44 -26.56
C ALA A 137 -67.19 -14.17 -27.41
N THR A 138 -68.33 -13.66 -27.85
CA THR A 138 -68.35 -12.35 -28.49
C THR A 138 -68.07 -11.26 -27.44
N LEU A 139 -67.36 -10.20 -27.82
CA LEU A 139 -67.09 -9.10 -26.90
C LEU A 139 -68.41 -8.52 -26.36
N ASP A 140 -69.44 -8.45 -27.20
CA ASP A 140 -70.81 -8.12 -26.83
C ASP A 140 -71.38 -8.95 -25.66
N THR A 141 -71.11 -10.26 -25.66
CA THR A 141 -71.57 -11.18 -24.60
C THR A 141 -70.76 -10.94 -23.34
N ILE A 142 -69.44 -10.81 -23.47
CA ILE A 142 -68.53 -10.55 -22.34
C ILE A 142 -68.92 -9.26 -21.62
N LEU A 143 -69.15 -8.16 -22.36
CA LEU A 143 -69.51 -6.87 -21.78
C LEU A 143 -70.89 -6.91 -21.08
N ARG A 144 -71.86 -7.66 -21.63
CA ARG A 144 -73.18 -7.87 -20.98
C ARG A 144 -73.06 -8.71 -19.71
N ASP A 145 -72.28 -9.79 -19.74
CA ASP A 145 -72.09 -10.69 -18.60
C ASP A 145 -71.33 -10.00 -17.44
N CYS A 146 -70.50 -9.00 -17.76
CA CYS A 146 -69.87 -8.12 -16.79
C CYS A 146 -70.77 -6.96 -16.31
N ASP A 147 -72.05 -6.96 -16.68
CA ASP A 147 -73.06 -5.95 -16.32
C ASP A 147 -72.66 -4.51 -16.69
N LEU A 148 -72.09 -4.34 -17.89
CA LEU A 148 -71.61 -3.03 -18.36
C LEU A 148 -72.65 -2.25 -19.18
N THR A 149 -73.88 -2.76 -19.31
CA THR A 149 -74.91 -2.13 -20.15
C THR A 149 -75.21 -0.71 -19.64
N GLY A 150 -74.93 0.31 -20.46
CA GLY A 150 -75.12 1.72 -20.10
C GLY A 150 -74.01 2.32 -19.23
N ARG A 151 -72.91 1.60 -19.00
CA ARG A 151 -71.71 2.13 -18.33
C ARG A 151 -70.80 2.82 -19.34
N GLU A 152 -70.25 3.97 -18.99
CA GLU A 152 -69.25 4.65 -19.81
C GLU A 152 -67.92 3.88 -19.82
N ILE A 153 -67.46 3.53 -21.02
CA ILE A 153 -66.14 2.92 -21.25
C ILE A 153 -65.23 4.03 -21.78
N HIS A 154 -64.19 4.39 -21.03
CA HIS A 154 -63.32 5.50 -21.38
C HIS A 154 -62.27 5.09 -22.41
N PHE A 155 -61.77 3.87 -22.34
CA PHE A 155 -61.06 3.26 -23.46
C PHE A 155 -61.25 1.75 -23.54
N LEU A 156 -61.23 1.24 -24.77
CA LEU A 156 -61.20 -0.18 -25.08
C LEU A 156 -59.93 -0.48 -25.88
N LYS A 157 -59.10 -1.41 -25.35
CA LYS A 157 -57.90 -1.94 -26.00
C LYS A 157 -58.19 -3.31 -26.61
N VAL A 158 -57.77 -3.52 -27.86
CA VAL A 158 -57.81 -4.81 -28.55
C VAL A 158 -56.45 -5.10 -29.14
N ASP A 159 -55.82 -6.13 -28.60
CA ASP A 159 -54.50 -6.63 -29.02
C ASP A 159 -54.52 -8.11 -28.67
N VAL A 160 -54.74 -8.91 -29.71
CA VAL A 160 -54.99 -10.35 -29.61
C VAL A 160 -54.16 -11.10 -30.64
N GLU A 161 -53.04 -10.48 -31.04
CA GLU A 161 -51.99 -11.04 -31.88
C GLU A 161 -52.54 -11.64 -33.20
N GLY A 162 -53.29 -10.83 -33.96
CA GLY A 162 -53.80 -11.15 -35.30
C GLY A 162 -55.29 -11.52 -35.37
N PHE A 163 -56.01 -11.50 -34.24
CA PHE A 163 -57.44 -11.84 -34.17
C PHE A 163 -58.37 -10.61 -34.06
N GLU A 164 -57.83 -9.39 -34.26
CA GLU A 164 -58.49 -8.11 -33.96
C GLU A 164 -59.79 -7.95 -34.77
N ALA A 165 -59.77 -8.31 -36.05
CA ALA A 165 -60.94 -8.19 -36.93
C ALA A 165 -62.15 -8.99 -36.43
N LYS A 166 -61.91 -10.18 -35.86
CA LYS A 166 -62.98 -11.03 -35.31
C LYS A 166 -63.48 -10.51 -33.97
N VAL A 167 -62.60 -9.97 -33.13
CA VAL A 167 -63.01 -9.31 -31.88
C VAL A 167 -63.95 -8.14 -32.18
N LEU A 168 -63.56 -7.29 -33.14
CA LEU A 168 -64.34 -6.11 -33.54
C LEU A 168 -65.67 -6.49 -34.21
N ALA A 169 -65.69 -7.54 -35.04
CA ALA A 169 -66.94 -8.07 -35.62
C ALA A 169 -67.90 -8.64 -34.56
N GLY A 170 -67.37 -9.08 -33.42
CA GLY A 170 -68.13 -9.58 -32.27
C GLY A 170 -68.62 -8.50 -31.31
N ALA A 171 -68.50 -7.20 -31.66
CA ALA A 171 -68.91 -6.08 -30.81
C ALA A 171 -69.79 -5.09 -31.59
N ASP A 172 -70.91 -4.66 -31.00
CA ASP A 172 -71.68 -3.53 -31.51
C ASP A 172 -71.09 -2.21 -30.98
N LEU A 173 -70.02 -1.74 -31.64
CA LEU A 173 -69.31 -0.53 -31.24
C LEU A 173 -70.19 0.73 -31.25
N ALA A 174 -71.23 0.76 -32.11
CA ALA A 174 -72.19 1.85 -32.15
C ALA A 174 -73.14 1.86 -30.94
N ALA A 175 -73.32 0.71 -30.27
CA ALA A 175 -74.07 0.61 -29.02
C ALA A 175 -73.20 0.85 -27.78
N TRP A 176 -71.97 0.31 -27.74
CA TRP A 176 -71.09 0.42 -26.56
C TRP A 176 -70.34 1.74 -26.46
N LYS A 177 -69.99 2.34 -27.59
CA LYS A 177 -69.34 3.65 -27.71
C LYS A 177 -68.22 3.95 -26.69
N PRO A 178 -67.17 3.11 -26.56
CA PRO A 178 -65.96 3.54 -25.84
C PRO A 178 -65.46 4.90 -26.31
N TRP A 179 -65.00 5.78 -25.42
CA TRP A 179 -64.54 7.12 -25.84
C TRP A 179 -63.32 7.04 -26.75
N VAL A 180 -62.39 6.14 -26.40
CA VAL A 180 -61.16 5.87 -27.15
C VAL A 180 -61.06 4.38 -27.49
N LEU A 181 -60.69 4.06 -28.74
CA LEU A 181 -60.29 2.72 -29.14
C LEU A 181 -58.79 2.68 -29.40
N VAL A 182 -58.13 1.66 -28.86
CA VAL A 182 -56.74 1.34 -29.13
C VAL A 182 -56.70 -0.06 -29.71
N VAL A 183 -56.30 -0.20 -30.97
CA VAL A 183 -56.29 -1.48 -31.66
C VAL A 183 -54.90 -1.72 -32.23
N GLU A 184 -54.30 -2.86 -31.92
CA GLU A 184 -53.05 -3.28 -32.56
C GLU A 184 -53.30 -3.41 -34.07
N ALA A 185 -52.46 -2.76 -34.87
CA ALA A 185 -52.71 -2.60 -36.30
C ALA A 185 -51.58 -3.13 -37.16
N THR A 186 -50.76 -4.03 -36.61
CA THR A 186 -49.66 -4.70 -37.30
C THR A 186 -49.82 -6.20 -37.27
N ALA A 187 -49.28 -6.89 -38.27
CA ALA A 187 -49.14 -8.33 -38.20
C ALA A 187 -48.14 -8.70 -37.10
N PRO A 188 -48.36 -9.79 -36.33
CA PRO A 188 -47.50 -10.13 -35.20
C PRO A 188 -46.01 -10.18 -35.58
N GLY A 189 -45.18 -9.42 -34.85
CA GLY A 189 -43.73 -9.34 -35.08
C GLY A 189 -43.32 -8.66 -36.40
N SER A 190 -44.21 -7.92 -37.06
CA SER A 190 -43.99 -7.28 -38.35
C SER A 190 -44.34 -5.79 -38.30
N THR A 191 -43.82 -5.01 -39.26
CA THR A 191 -44.25 -3.61 -39.50
C THR A 191 -45.38 -3.51 -40.53
N GLU A 192 -45.86 -4.65 -41.04
CA GLU A 192 -46.98 -4.72 -41.99
C GLU A 192 -48.29 -4.39 -41.29
N GLN A 193 -49.04 -3.41 -41.81
CA GLN A 193 -50.27 -2.95 -41.17
C GLN A 193 -51.50 -3.77 -41.57
N THR A 194 -52.31 -4.17 -40.60
CA THR A 194 -53.48 -5.08 -40.75
C THR A 194 -54.83 -4.37 -40.66
N HIS A 195 -54.86 -3.07 -40.39
CA HIS A 195 -56.09 -2.29 -40.21
C HIS A 195 -57.09 -2.35 -41.39
N GLY A 196 -56.62 -2.63 -42.61
CA GLY A 196 -57.48 -2.73 -43.79
C GLY A 196 -58.61 -3.76 -43.64
N ASP A 197 -58.42 -4.77 -42.78
CA ASP A 197 -59.39 -5.85 -42.58
C ASP A 197 -60.53 -5.50 -41.61
N TRP A 198 -60.38 -4.43 -40.81
CA TRP A 198 -61.33 -4.11 -39.73
C TRP A 198 -61.66 -2.62 -39.56
N GLU A 199 -60.86 -1.69 -40.11
CA GLU A 199 -61.04 -0.24 -39.88
C GLU A 199 -62.42 0.26 -40.35
N GLY A 200 -63.01 -0.36 -41.37
CA GLY A 200 -64.38 -0.06 -41.81
C GLY A 200 -65.41 -0.22 -40.70
N LEU A 201 -65.31 -1.27 -39.88
CA LEU A 201 -66.23 -1.51 -38.75
C LEU A 201 -66.13 -0.41 -37.68
N VAL A 202 -64.91 0.12 -37.48
CA VAL A 202 -64.62 1.17 -36.50
C VAL A 202 -65.15 2.52 -37.01
N ILE A 203 -64.86 2.88 -38.26
CA ILE A 203 -65.31 4.15 -38.85
C ILE A 203 -66.84 4.18 -39.00
N ASP A 204 -67.47 3.09 -39.45
CA ASP A 204 -68.93 3.00 -39.60
C ASP A 204 -69.67 3.12 -38.25
N ALA A 205 -68.99 2.80 -37.15
CA ALA A 205 -69.50 2.96 -35.79
C ALA A 205 -69.32 4.38 -35.20
N GLY A 206 -68.83 5.35 -35.99
CA GLY A 206 -68.72 6.76 -35.57
C GLY A 206 -67.36 7.15 -34.98
N TYR A 207 -66.30 6.37 -35.21
CA TYR A 207 -64.96 6.68 -34.73
C TYR A 207 -64.11 7.45 -35.74
N GLN A 208 -63.24 8.31 -35.25
CA GLN A 208 -62.28 9.09 -36.04
C GLN A 208 -60.86 8.65 -35.72
N PHE A 209 -60.07 8.36 -36.76
CA PHE A 209 -58.67 8.02 -36.62
C PHE A 209 -57.85 9.19 -36.07
N CYS A 210 -57.02 8.94 -35.07
CA CYS A 210 -56.18 9.96 -34.42
C CYS A 210 -54.69 9.75 -34.65
N LEU A 211 -54.19 8.53 -34.41
CA LEU A 211 -52.76 8.23 -34.41
C LEU A 211 -52.47 6.78 -34.76
N PHE A 212 -51.38 6.56 -35.49
CA PHE A 212 -50.66 5.29 -35.55
C PHE A 212 -49.29 5.50 -34.90
N ASP A 213 -49.01 4.79 -33.81
CA ASP A 213 -47.79 4.98 -33.00
C ASP A 213 -46.62 4.08 -33.43
N GLY A 214 -46.81 3.32 -34.52
CA GLY A 214 -45.87 2.30 -35.01
C GLY A 214 -46.30 0.87 -34.72
N LEU A 215 -47.26 0.67 -33.81
CA LEU A 215 -47.81 -0.63 -33.41
C LEU A 215 -49.36 -0.58 -33.36
N ASN A 216 -49.90 0.36 -32.59
CA ASN A 216 -51.33 0.56 -32.34
C ASN A 216 -51.90 1.74 -33.13
N ARG A 217 -53.19 1.64 -33.46
CA ARG A 217 -54.01 2.75 -33.94
C ARG A 217 -54.97 3.22 -32.86
N PHE A 218 -55.02 4.53 -32.67
CA PHE A 218 -55.90 5.21 -31.73
C PHE A 218 -57.04 5.88 -32.49
N TYR A 219 -58.26 5.70 -31.99
CA TYR A 219 -59.46 6.35 -32.51
C TYR A 219 -60.25 7.01 -31.36
N ALA A 220 -60.91 8.13 -31.64
CA ALA A 220 -61.85 8.77 -30.73
C ALA A 220 -63.27 8.69 -31.31
N HIS A 221 -64.26 8.38 -30.47
CA HIS A 221 -65.66 8.42 -30.90
C HIS A 221 -66.08 9.86 -31.22
N GLU A 222 -66.97 10.07 -32.19
CA GLU A 222 -67.40 11.42 -32.60
C GLU A 222 -68.03 12.25 -31.48
N GLU A 223 -68.65 11.60 -30.49
CA GLU A 223 -69.18 12.26 -29.27
C GLU A 223 -68.06 12.80 -28.35
N HIS A 224 -66.83 12.33 -28.52
CA HIS A 224 -65.62 12.73 -27.77
C HIS A 224 -64.52 13.24 -28.72
N ALA A 225 -64.91 13.91 -29.80
CA ALA A 225 -63.99 14.41 -30.81
C ALA A 225 -62.93 15.39 -30.25
N ASP A 226 -63.17 16.00 -29.09
CA ASP A 226 -62.22 16.85 -28.36
C ASP A 226 -60.95 16.09 -27.92
N LEU A 227 -61.02 14.77 -27.74
CA LEU A 227 -59.88 13.92 -27.42
C LEU A 227 -58.93 13.72 -28.60
N SER A 228 -59.41 13.86 -29.85
CA SER A 228 -58.63 13.57 -31.05
C SER A 228 -57.32 14.37 -31.14
N ALA A 229 -57.36 15.65 -30.72
CA ALA A 229 -56.17 16.50 -30.70
C ALA A 229 -55.13 15.99 -29.68
N ARG A 230 -55.58 15.51 -28.52
CA ARG A 230 -54.72 14.96 -27.46
C ARG A 230 -54.17 13.58 -27.84
N LEU A 231 -54.82 12.85 -28.75
CA LEU A 231 -54.35 11.54 -29.22
C LEU A 231 -53.47 11.64 -30.49
N SER A 232 -53.27 12.81 -31.07
CA SER A 232 -52.74 12.97 -32.45
C SER A 232 -51.23 12.70 -32.67
N TYR A 233 -50.45 12.43 -31.62
CA TYR A 233 -49.01 12.17 -31.73
C TYR A 233 -48.53 11.13 -30.70
N PRO A 234 -47.45 10.37 -30.96
CA PRO A 234 -46.90 9.41 -30.00
C PRO A 234 -46.44 10.08 -28.69
N ALA A 235 -46.18 9.28 -27.65
CA ALA A 235 -45.56 9.77 -26.43
C ALA A 235 -44.22 10.48 -26.74
N CYS A 236 -44.02 11.67 -26.17
CA CYS A 236 -42.86 12.51 -26.48
C CYS A 236 -42.52 13.45 -25.32
N THR A 237 -41.52 14.32 -25.53
CA THR A 237 -41.02 15.24 -24.50
C THR A 237 -42.03 16.31 -24.05
N PHE A 238 -43.18 16.43 -24.72
CA PHE A 238 -44.24 17.37 -24.35
C PHE A 238 -45.24 16.79 -23.35
N ASP A 239 -45.19 15.48 -23.11
CA ASP A 239 -45.95 14.83 -22.04
C ASP A 239 -45.33 15.15 -20.67
N GLN A 240 -46.12 15.04 -19.58
CA GLN A 240 -45.58 15.21 -18.23
C GLN A 240 -44.39 14.27 -18.02
N PRO A 241 -43.39 14.62 -17.17
CA PRO A 241 -42.22 13.78 -16.95
C PRO A 241 -42.65 12.34 -16.71
N PHE A 242 -42.26 11.43 -17.59
CA PHE A 242 -42.60 10.01 -17.47
C PHE A 242 -41.33 9.16 -17.56
N GLU A 243 -41.32 8.06 -16.81
CA GLU A 243 -40.24 7.08 -16.83
C GLU A 243 -40.81 5.70 -17.11
N GLN A 244 -40.08 4.88 -17.88
CA GLN A 244 -40.40 3.46 -17.99
C GLN A 244 -40.10 2.78 -16.65
N ARG A 245 -41.03 1.97 -16.12
CA ARG A 245 -40.93 1.35 -14.78
C ARG A 245 -39.58 0.71 -14.47
N HIS A 246 -39.05 -0.05 -15.41
CA HIS A 246 -37.77 -0.75 -15.26
C HIS A 246 -36.60 0.23 -15.00
N HIS A 247 -36.60 1.40 -15.65
CA HIS A 247 -35.61 2.44 -15.44
C HIS A 247 -35.77 3.16 -14.10
N GLY A 248 -37.01 3.39 -13.65
CA GLY A 248 -37.30 3.98 -12.34
C GLY A 248 -36.83 3.08 -11.18
N GLU A 249 -37.09 1.77 -11.25
CA GLU A 249 -36.64 0.80 -10.25
C GLU A 249 -35.11 0.66 -10.21
N LEU A 250 -34.46 0.62 -11.37
CA LEU A 250 -33.00 0.60 -11.46
C LEU A 250 -32.36 1.87 -10.87
N ARG A 251 -32.95 3.05 -11.12
CA ARG A 251 -32.49 4.31 -10.52
C ARG A 251 -32.68 4.33 -9.01
N ARG A 252 -33.80 3.79 -8.49
CA ARG A 252 -34.04 3.66 -7.04
C ARG A 252 -32.99 2.75 -6.39
N GLN A 253 -32.76 1.57 -6.96
CA GLN A 253 -31.74 0.62 -6.49
C GLN A 253 -30.32 1.20 -6.54
N LEU A 254 -30.01 2.00 -7.57
CA LEU A 254 -28.72 2.67 -7.68
C LEU A 254 -28.54 3.76 -6.61
N ARG A 255 -29.60 4.53 -6.30
CA ARG A 255 -29.59 5.52 -5.22
C ARG A 255 -29.41 4.86 -3.86
N GLU A 256 -30.14 3.79 -3.58
CA GLU A 256 -30.04 3.01 -2.33
C GLU A 256 -28.63 2.42 -2.16
N SER A 257 -28.08 1.84 -3.22
CA SER A 257 -26.72 1.27 -3.21
C SER A 257 -25.64 2.34 -3.02
N ARG A 258 -25.78 3.51 -3.65
CA ARG A 258 -24.86 4.65 -3.45
C ARG A 258 -24.92 5.18 -2.02
N ALA A 259 -26.11 5.27 -1.44
CA ALA A 259 -26.28 5.67 -0.04
C ALA A 259 -25.66 4.65 0.92
N GLN A 260 -25.74 3.36 0.62
CA GLN A 260 -25.09 2.31 1.42
C GLN A 260 -23.57 2.39 1.35
N VAL A 261 -22.98 2.67 0.18
CA VAL A 261 -21.54 2.89 0.03
C VAL A 261 -21.10 4.12 0.84
N GLY A 262 -21.82 5.24 0.74
CA GLY A 262 -21.52 6.45 1.51
C GLY A 262 -21.52 6.21 3.03
N ARG A 263 -22.55 5.53 3.56
CA ARG A 263 -22.62 5.18 4.99
C ARG A 263 -21.44 4.31 5.46
N ARG A 264 -21.02 3.36 4.63
CA ARG A 264 -19.88 2.47 4.94
C ARG A 264 -18.54 3.21 4.85
N GLU A 265 -18.38 4.12 3.91
CA GLU A 265 -17.18 4.98 3.82
C GLU A 265 -17.05 5.92 5.03
N ASP A 266 -18.16 6.47 5.51
CA ASP A 266 -18.15 7.31 6.71
C ASP A 266 -17.89 6.48 7.98
N GLU A 267 -18.37 5.24 8.03
CA GLU A 267 -18.02 4.29 9.10
C GLU A 267 -16.52 3.94 9.10
N ILE A 268 -15.92 3.75 7.92
CA ILE A 268 -14.46 3.54 7.78
C ILE A 268 -13.69 4.76 8.31
N LYS A 269 -14.07 5.98 7.91
CA LYS A 269 -13.41 7.20 8.38
C LYS A 269 -13.51 7.35 9.89
N ARG A 270 -14.67 7.05 10.47
CA ARG A 270 -14.90 7.09 11.92
C ARG A 270 -14.05 6.05 12.65
N ARG A 271 -13.99 4.80 12.18
CA ARG A 271 -13.13 3.77 12.81
C ARG A 271 -11.64 4.09 12.68
N ILE A 272 -11.20 4.66 11.55
CA ILE A 272 -9.81 5.13 11.40
C ILE A 272 -9.51 6.26 12.41
N ALA A 273 -10.44 7.20 12.60
CA ALA A 273 -10.28 8.26 13.59
C ALA A 273 -10.26 7.72 15.03
N GLU A 274 -11.17 6.79 15.37
CA GLU A 274 -11.24 6.14 16.68
C GLU A 274 -9.98 5.31 16.98
N SER A 275 -9.50 4.51 16.02
CA SER A 275 -8.25 3.76 16.13
C SER A 275 -7.02 4.67 16.18
N GLY A 276 -7.02 5.79 15.45
CA GLY A 276 -5.95 6.80 15.50
C GLY A 276 -5.82 7.41 16.90
N VAL A 277 -6.93 7.74 17.55
CA VAL A 277 -6.93 8.24 18.94
C VAL A 277 -6.37 7.21 19.93
N GLU A 278 -6.68 5.93 19.75
CA GLU A 278 -6.15 4.86 20.61
C GLU A 278 -4.64 4.64 20.35
N VAL A 279 -4.20 4.67 19.10
CA VAL A 279 -2.77 4.60 18.73
C VAL A 279 -2.00 5.79 19.33
N ASP A 280 -2.52 7.02 19.17
CA ASP A 280 -1.93 8.23 19.75
C ASP A 280 -1.84 8.14 21.28
N ARG A 281 -2.87 7.59 21.93
CA ARG A 281 -2.89 7.38 23.39
C ARG A 281 -1.82 6.41 23.83
N ARG A 282 -1.61 5.30 23.10
CA ARG A 282 -0.59 4.29 23.40
C ARG A 282 0.82 4.77 23.09
N GLU A 283 1.01 5.54 22.03
CA GLU A 283 2.28 6.21 21.77
C GLU A 283 2.64 7.22 22.86
N GLN A 284 1.65 7.97 23.38
CA GLN A 284 1.87 8.86 24.52
C GLN A 284 2.22 8.10 25.80
N GLU A 285 1.64 6.92 26.02
CA GLU A 285 1.98 6.04 27.14
C GLU A 285 3.40 5.51 27.03
N ILE A 286 3.81 5.03 25.85
CA ILE A 286 5.18 4.62 25.56
C ILE A 286 6.16 5.78 25.75
N ARG A 287 5.85 6.98 25.23
CA ARG A 287 6.69 8.18 25.45
C ARG A 287 6.83 8.51 26.94
N ARG A 288 5.75 8.44 27.72
CA ARG A 288 5.83 8.65 29.18
C ARG A 288 6.69 7.61 29.87
N LEU A 289 6.62 6.34 29.47
CA LEU A 289 7.45 5.27 30.02
C LEU A 289 8.91 5.47 29.64
N ILE A 290 9.22 5.86 28.40
CA ILE A 290 10.57 6.22 27.94
C ILE A 290 11.12 7.39 28.77
N THR A 291 10.37 8.48 28.90
CA THR A 291 10.78 9.63 29.75
C THR A 291 11.00 9.22 31.20
N ARG A 292 10.23 8.25 31.71
CA ARG A 292 10.41 7.72 33.07
C ARG A 292 11.66 6.86 33.19
N ILE A 293 11.99 6.06 32.17
CA ILE A 293 13.26 5.31 32.07
C ILE A 293 14.43 6.30 32.03
N GLU A 294 14.36 7.33 31.19
CA GLU A 294 15.37 8.39 31.08
C GLU A 294 15.56 9.11 32.42
N HIS A 295 14.47 9.45 33.11
CA HIS A 295 14.53 10.11 34.42
C HIS A 295 15.12 9.20 35.50
N LEU A 296 14.74 7.92 35.54
CA LEU A 296 15.30 6.94 36.49
C LEU A 296 16.77 6.65 36.19
N ALA A 297 17.14 6.53 34.92
CA ALA A 297 18.52 6.36 34.47
C ALA A 297 19.37 7.59 34.77
N GLY A 298 18.82 8.80 34.58
CA GLY A 298 19.45 10.07 34.94
C GLY A 298 19.64 10.20 36.45
N ALA A 299 18.61 9.94 37.25
CA ALA A 299 18.70 9.95 38.72
C ALA A 299 19.67 8.88 39.25
N PHE A 300 19.77 7.73 38.57
CA PHE A 300 20.77 6.69 38.85
C PHE A 300 22.18 7.17 38.52
N ALA A 301 22.40 7.73 37.33
CA ALA A 301 23.69 8.29 36.91
C ALA A 301 24.16 9.43 37.81
N GLU A 302 23.24 10.30 38.24
CA GLU A 302 23.52 11.42 39.14
C GLU A 302 23.85 10.92 40.56
N ASN A 303 23.11 9.94 41.09
CA ASN A 303 23.38 9.35 42.41
C ASN A 303 24.69 8.53 42.44
N VAL A 304 25.02 7.83 41.37
CA VAL A 304 26.27 7.10 41.22
C VAL A 304 27.43 8.09 41.02
N GLY A 305 27.27 9.10 40.16
CA GLY A 305 28.26 10.14 39.88
C GLY A 305 28.62 11.03 41.07
N LEU A 306 27.63 11.54 41.81
CA LEU A 306 27.83 12.37 43.02
C LEU A 306 28.51 11.59 44.17
N ARG A 307 28.32 10.26 44.22
CA ARG A 307 28.87 9.40 45.28
C ARG A 307 30.23 8.81 44.94
N TYR A 308 30.50 8.50 43.66
CA TYR A 308 31.85 8.17 43.19
C TYR A 308 32.80 9.36 43.34
N ALA A 309 32.33 10.60 43.11
CA ALA A 309 33.10 11.81 43.40
C ALA A 309 33.46 11.97 44.89
N ASN A 310 32.58 11.52 45.80
CA ASN A 310 32.83 11.56 47.26
C ASN A 310 33.68 10.40 47.80
N LEU A 311 33.73 9.26 47.12
CA LEU A 311 34.50 8.07 47.54
C LEU A 311 36.03 8.22 47.44
N SER A 312 36.52 9.37 46.99
CA SER A 312 37.95 9.71 46.96
C SER A 312 38.54 10.08 48.33
N LEU A 313 37.73 10.17 49.40
CA LEU A 313 38.18 10.56 50.74
C LEU A 313 37.70 9.57 51.81
N ARG A 314 38.53 8.55 52.07
CA ARG A 314 38.60 7.70 53.29
C ARG A 314 37.28 7.52 54.09
N ALA A 315 36.50 6.47 53.85
CA ALA A 315 35.80 5.69 54.90
C ALA A 315 34.99 4.47 54.39
N GLN A 316 35.27 3.31 55.01
CA GLN A 316 34.39 2.23 55.48
C GLN A 316 33.36 1.50 54.57
N HIS A 317 33.52 0.17 54.54
CA HIS A 317 32.66 -0.88 53.95
C HIS A 317 31.13 -0.77 54.17
N ALA A 318 30.66 0.02 55.15
CA ALA A 318 29.22 0.19 55.45
C ALA A 318 28.49 1.09 54.44
N GLU A 319 29.20 1.92 53.68
CA GLU A 319 28.62 2.79 52.66
C GLU A 319 28.51 2.08 51.31
N PHE A 320 29.48 1.19 50.99
CA PHE A 320 29.46 0.33 49.80
C PHE A 320 28.25 -0.62 49.78
N GLY A 321 27.89 -1.20 50.93
CA GLY A 321 26.69 -2.04 51.06
C GLY A 321 25.38 -1.28 50.84
N ARG A 322 25.34 0.04 51.13
CA ARG A 322 24.18 0.89 50.85
C ARG A 322 24.10 1.29 49.37
N VAL A 323 25.23 1.54 48.73
CA VAL A 323 25.30 1.77 47.27
C VAL A 323 24.79 0.53 46.51
N LEU A 324 25.25 -0.67 46.85
CA LEU A 324 24.76 -1.93 46.26
C LEU A 324 23.28 -2.21 46.53
N HIS A 325 22.71 -1.66 47.61
CA HIS A 325 21.29 -1.78 47.92
C HIS A 325 20.43 -0.82 47.07
N ILE A 326 20.89 0.42 46.92
CA ILE A 326 20.26 1.41 46.02
C ILE A 326 20.35 0.96 44.57
N GLU A 327 21.48 0.40 44.15
CA GLU A 327 21.65 -0.19 42.81
C GLU A 327 20.67 -1.34 42.56
N ARG A 328 20.49 -2.24 43.54
CA ARG A 328 19.50 -3.33 43.44
C ARG A 328 18.06 -2.83 43.35
N MET A 329 17.72 -1.80 44.13
CA MET A 329 16.40 -1.20 44.07
C MET A 329 16.14 -0.47 42.74
N ALA A 330 17.10 0.33 42.28
CA ALA A 330 17.00 1.02 41.00
C ALA A 330 16.93 0.04 39.82
N ARG A 331 17.67 -1.07 39.87
CA ARG A 331 17.56 -2.16 38.88
C ARG A 331 16.17 -2.80 38.91
N GLY A 332 15.61 -3.07 40.09
CA GLY A 332 14.25 -3.60 40.23
C GLY A 332 13.18 -2.65 39.69
N ASP A 333 13.34 -1.34 39.95
CA ASP A 333 12.44 -0.31 39.42
C ASP A 333 12.56 -0.17 37.89
N LEU A 334 13.77 -0.26 37.33
CA LEU A 334 13.96 -0.29 35.86
C LEU A 334 13.37 -1.56 35.24
N GLU A 335 13.57 -2.74 35.84
CA GLU A 335 13.00 -4.01 35.36
C GLU A 335 11.47 -3.96 35.30
N LEU A 336 10.82 -3.33 36.29
CA LEU A 336 9.37 -3.11 36.30
C LEU A 336 8.93 -2.17 35.17
N VAL A 337 9.64 -1.05 34.95
CA VAL A 337 9.28 -0.09 33.90
C VAL A 337 9.57 -0.66 32.50
N PHE A 338 10.63 -1.47 32.33
CA PHE A 338 10.87 -2.20 31.08
C PHE A 338 9.78 -3.24 30.81
N HIS A 339 9.31 -3.93 31.85
CA HIS A 339 8.18 -4.86 31.71
C HIS A 339 6.90 -4.13 31.29
N ASP A 340 6.61 -2.98 31.89
CA ASP A 340 5.48 -2.13 31.50
C ASP A 340 5.63 -1.59 30.06
N LEU A 341 6.86 -1.27 29.64
CA LEU A 341 7.17 -0.82 28.28
C LEU A 341 6.97 -1.94 27.25
N GLU A 342 7.45 -3.15 27.52
CA GLU A 342 7.20 -4.32 26.66
C GLU A 342 5.71 -4.61 26.54
N HIS A 343 4.96 -4.49 27.64
CA HIS A 343 3.51 -4.63 27.62
C HIS A 343 2.84 -3.55 26.78
N ALA A 344 3.25 -2.29 26.91
CA ALA A 344 2.73 -1.18 26.12
C ALA A 344 3.04 -1.34 24.62
N TYR A 345 4.22 -1.85 24.26
CA TYR A 345 4.57 -2.17 22.87
C TYR A 345 3.72 -3.30 22.29
N ARG A 346 3.53 -4.41 23.03
CA ARG A 346 2.66 -5.51 22.61
C ARG A 346 1.19 -5.10 22.47
N ASP A 347 0.74 -4.16 23.30
CA ASP A 347 -0.60 -3.60 23.21
C ASP A 347 -0.75 -2.64 22.01
N LEU A 348 0.29 -1.86 21.70
CA LEU A 348 0.35 -1.04 20.48
C LEU A 348 0.35 -1.91 19.22
N GLU A 349 1.14 -2.97 19.17
CA GLU A 349 1.17 -3.93 18.04
C GLU A 349 -0.20 -4.58 17.82
N ARG A 350 -0.86 -4.98 18.91
CA ARG A 350 -2.24 -5.51 18.84
C ARG A 350 -3.23 -4.46 18.32
N ALA A 351 -3.18 -3.24 18.85
CA ALA A 351 -4.03 -2.15 18.38
C ALA A 351 -3.80 -1.82 16.90
N TYR A 352 -2.55 -1.85 16.44
CA TYR A 352 -2.19 -1.63 15.03
C TYR A 352 -2.67 -2.78 14.13
N SER A 353 -2.48 -4.03 14.56
CA SER A 353 -2.98 -5.22 13.86
C SER A 353 -4.50 -5.25 13.77
N ASP A 354 -5.20 -4.90 14.85
CA ASP A 354 -6.67 -4.83 14.88
C ASP A 354 -7.20 -3.70 13.99
N ALA A 355 -6.52 -2.54 13.97
CA ALA A 355 -6.85 -1.41 13.10
C ALA A 355 -6.66 -1.76 11.60
N ILE A 356 -5.56 -2.44 11.26
CA ILE A 356 -5.29 -2.90 9.89
C ILE A 356 -6.28 -4.00 9.49
N GLY A 357 -6.50 -4.99 10.35
CA GLY A 357 -7.41 -6.11 10.12
C GLY A 357 -8.86 -5.63 9.93
N GLY A 358 -9.33 -4.75 10.80
CA GLY A 358 -10.66 -4.15 10.72
C GLY A 358 -10.86 -3.31 9.45
N THR A 359 -9.84 -2.52 9.07
CA THR A 359 -9.87 -1.70 7.85
C THR A 359 -9.83 -2.56 6.58
N ARG A 360 -9.06 -3.66 6.57
CA ARG A 360 -8.97 -4.60 5.46
C ARG A 360 -10.27 -5.37 5.24
N ALA A 361 -10.94 -5.80 6.30
CA ALA A 361 -12.23 -6.48 6.23
C ALA A 361 -13.34 -5.56 5.70
N LEU A 362 -13.43 -4.33 6.22
CA LEU A 362 -14.41 -3.33 5.75
C LEU A 362 -14.13 -2.86 4.32
N LYS A 363 -12.85 -2.69 3.94
CA LYS A 363 -12.47 -2.35 2.56
C LYS A 363 -12.80 -3.49 1.60
N ALA A 364 -12.56 -4.74 1.97
CA ALA A 364 -12.97 -5.90 1.18
C ALA A 364 -14.48 -5.97 0.98
N GLU A 365 -15.28 -5.60 1.98
CA GLU A 365 -16.73 -5.48 1.84
C GLU A 365 -17.17 -4.33 0.93
N VAL A 366 -16.54 -3.15 1.03
CA VAL A 366 -16.80 -2.02 0.12
C VAL A 366 -16.41 -2.36 -1.32
N ASP A 367 -15.28 -3.04 -1.51
CA ASP A 367 -14.82 -3.51 -2.81
C ASP A 367 -15.74 -4.62 -3.36
N ALA A 368 -16.27 -5.49 -2.50
CA ALA A 368 -17.30 -6.46 -2.88
C ALA A 368 -18.57 -5.75 -3.40
N VAL A 369 -19.07 -4.74 -2.68
CA VAL A 369 -20.24 -3.94 -3.11
C VAL A 369 -19.97 -3.19 -4.42
N ARG A 370 -18.77 -2.61 -4.60
CA ARG A 370 -18.33 -1.94 -5.83
C ARG A 370 -18.17 -2.91 -7.01
N SER A 371 -17.68 -4.12 -6.75
CA SER A 371 -17.53 -5.18 -7.75
C SER A 371 -18.90 -5.69 -8.24
N THR A 372 -19.92 -5.74 -7.37
CA THR A 372 -21.30 -6.04 -7.75
C THR A 372 -21.95 -4.97 -8.64
N LEU A 373 -21.47 -3.73 -8.59
CA LEU A 373 -21.94 -2.63 -9.46
C LEU A 373 -21.30 -2.68 -10.86
N SER A 374 -20.07 -3.18 -10.98
CA SER A 374 -19.34 -3.23 -12.26
C SER A 374 -19.90 -4.24 -13.25
N TRP A 375 -20.30 -5.44 -12.80
CA TRP A 375 -20.81 -6.46 -13.72
C TRP A 375 -22.24 -6.17 -14.22
N ARG A 376 -23.09 -5.55 -13.38
CA ARG A 376 -24.48 -5.21 -13.75
C ARG A 376 -24.58 -4.07 -14.76
N ILE A 377 -23.66 -3.10 -14.70
CA ILE A 377 -23.65 -1.93 -15.59
C ILE A 377 -22.95 -2.23 -16.94
N THR A 378 -21.91 -3.09 -16.95
CA THR A 378 -21.08 -3.28 -18.14
C THR A 378 -21.51 -4.45 -19.05
N THR A 379 -22.37 -5.34 -18.57
CA THR A 379 -22.80 -6.52 -19.35
C THR A 379 -23.64 -6.19 -20.59
N PRO A 380 -24.59 -5.22 -20.57
CA PRO A 380 -25.33 -4.83 -21.76
C PRO A 380 -24.42 -4.16 -22.81
N LEU A 381 -23.46 -3.35 -22.37
CA LEU A 381 -22.51 -2.62 -23.22
C LEU A 381 -21.48 -3.53 -23.91
N ARG A 382 -21.19 -4.70 -23.34
CA ARG A 382 -20.25 -5.68 -23.93
C ARG A 382 -20.87 -6.59 -25.00
N LYS A 383 -22.21 -6.65 -25.08
CA LYS A 383 -22.91 -7.43 -26.12
C LYS A 383 -23.11 -6.67 -27.44
N VAL A 384 -22.87 -5.36 -27.48
CA VAL A 384 -22.95 -4.56 -28.71
C VAL A 384 -21.57 -4.51 -29.39
N ARG A 385 -21.28 -5.52 -30.21
CA ARG A 385 -20.10 -5.57 -31.09
C ARG A 385 -20.47 -4.89 -32.42
N ARG A 386 -19.96 -3.67 -32.68
CA ARG A 386 -20.05 -3.04 -34.02
C ARG A 386 -19.00 -3.65 -34.97
N PRO A 387 -19.34 -3.90 -36.25
CA PRO A 387 -18.37 -3.95 -37.33
C PRO A 387 -18.24 -2.58 -38.03
N GLY A 388 -17.01 -2.19 -38.40
CA GLY A 388 -16.76 -1.34 -39.57
C GLY A 388 -16.29 0.12 -39.35
N ARG A 389 -14.97 0.31 -39.50
CA ARG A 389 -14.18 1.40 -40.13
C ARG A 389 -14.54 2.90 -39.99
N GLY A 390 -13.50 3.70 -39.73
CA GLY A 390 -13.29 5.06 -40.30
C GLY A 390 -12.56 6.06 -39.39
N GLU A 391 -11.29 6.37 -39.66
CA GLU A 391 -10.69 7.70 -39.35
C GLU A 391 -11.08 8.69 -40.48
N PRO A 392 -10.97 10.06 -40.38
CA PRO A 392 -10.15 10.87 -39.45
C PRO A 392 -10.75 12.24 -38.96
N THR A 393 -9.95 12.96 -38.14
CA THR A 393 -9.77 14.45 -38.01
C THR A 393 -10.69 15.39 -37.19
N THR A 394 -9.99 16.14 -36.31
CA THR A 394 -10.06 17.58 -35.92
C THR A 394 -11.15 18.19 -35.00
N SER A 395 -10.62 18.76 -33.90
CA SER A 395 -10.84 20.10 -33.30
C SER A 395 -12.03 20.42 -32.38
N HIS A 396 -11.66 21.17 -31.34
CA HIS A 396 -12.42 22.06 -30.45
C HIS A 396 -13.04 21.52 -29.15
N ASP A 397 -12.30 21.81 -28.07
CA ASP A 397 -12.67 22.76 -27.01
C ASP A 397 -13.95 22.48 -26.21
N PHE A 398 -13.77 22.00 -24.97
CA PHE A 398 -14.78 22.11 -23.92
C PHE A 398 -14.15 22.73 -22.68
N GLY A 399 -14.48 24.00 -22.48
CA GLY A 399 -14.12 24.80 -21.33
C GLY A 399 -14.58 24.19 -20.02
N ARG A 400 -13.69 24.23 -19.03
CA ARG A 400 -14.06 24.15 -17.61
C ARG A 400 -14.04 25.56 -17.06
N SER A 401 -15.24 26.07 -16.78
CA SER A 401 -15.43 27.28 -15.98
C SER A 401 -15.00 26.98 -14.54
N PRO A 402 -14.17 27.84 -13.91
CA PRO A 402 -13.76 27.68 -12.52
C PRO A 402 -14.87 28.15 -11.57
N VAL A 403 -15.11 27.35 -10.52
CA VAL A 403 -15.92 27.76 -9.38
C VAL A 403 -15.14 28.82 -8.60
N ALA A 404 -15.67 30.04 -8.59
CA ALA A 404 -15.14 31.16 -7.84
C ALA A 404 -15.30 30.92 -6.33
N ILE A 405 -14.19 30.91 -5.60
CA ILE A 405 -14.17 31.16 -4.15
C ILE A 405 -13.59 32.57 -4.00
N SER A 406 -14.42 33.50 -3.54
CA SER A 406 -14.02 34.88 -3.25
C SER A 406 -13.07 34.90 -2.07
N ALA A 407 -11.78 35.16 -2.30
CA ALA A 407 -10.85 35.59 -1.27
C ALA A 407 -10.72 37.11 -1.37
N SER A 408 -11.26 37.80 -0.38
CA SER A 408 -11.09 39.23 -0.16
C SER A 408 -9.61 39.57 -0.04
N SER A 409 -9.17 40.52 -0.87
CA SER A 409 -7.84 41.08 -0.90
C SER A 409 -7.57 41.97 0.31
N GLU A 410 -6.64 41.60 1.16
CA GLU A 410 -5.81 42.57 1.90
C GLU A 410 -4.35 42.24 1.64
N ARG A 411 -3.67 43.17 0.94
CA ARG A 411 -2.23 43.15 0.70
C ARG A 411 -1.53 43.48 2.02
N ALA A 412 -0.78 42.54 2.57
CA ALA A 412 0.23 42.85 3.57
C ALA A 412 1.57 43.10 2.86
N THR A 413 2.04 44.34 2.92
CA THR A 413 3.38 44.76 2.49
C THR A 413 4.45 44.28 3.47
N PHE A 414 5.65 44.01 2.94
CA PHE A 414 6.94 43.60 3.55
C PHE A 414 7.43 44.43 4.77
N GLY A 415 6.63 44.57 5.81
CA GLY A 415 6.95 45.43 6.94
C GLY A 415 6.43 44.92 8.26
N THR A 416 6.77 43.69 8.66
CA THR A 416 6.79 43.22 10.06
C THR A 416 7.35 41.80 10.13
N LEU A 417 8.69 41.65 10.08
CA LEU A 417 9.39 40.38 10.40
C LEU A 417 9.78 40.27 11.89
N GLU A 418 9.37 41.23 12.73
CA GLU A 418 9.75 41.28 14.16
C GLU A 418 8.70 40.71 15.14
N SER A 419 7.51 40.29 14.69
CA SER A 419 6.40 39.95 15.62
C SER A 419 6.08 38.46 15.78
N ALA A 420 6.96 37.54 15.34
CA ALA A 420 6.69 36.10 15.35
C ALA A 420 7.66 35.27 16.25
N VAL A 421 8.10 35.83 17.38
CA VAL A 421 8.94 35.11 18.37
C VAL A 421 8.06 34.65 19.55
N PRO A 422 7.98 33.35 19.88
CA PRO A 422 7.34 32.88 21.09
C PRO A 422 8.12 33.34 22.33
N ASP A 423 7.42 33.81 23.35
CA ASP A 423 7.98 34.28 24.62
C ASP A 423 8.72 33.12 25.34
N ALA A 424 10.05 33.22 25.42
CA ALA A 424 10.93 32.19 25.98
C ALA A 424 11.49 32.63 27.34
N SER A 425 10.86 32.17 28.41
CA SER A 425 11.45 32.20 29.75
C SER A 425 12.43 31.03 29.93
N ALA A 426 13.65 31.16 29.39
CA ALA A 426 14.81 30.35 29.77
C ALA A 426 16.10 31.14 29.49
N SER A 427 17.02 31.13 30.45
CA SER A 427 18.22 31.98 30.50
C SER A 427 19.24 31.66 29.39
N GLY A 428 19.21 32.45 28.32
CA GLY A 428 20.19 32.55 27.23
C GLY A 428 19.73 33.62 26.21
N PRO A 429 20.61 34.21 25.38
CA PRO A 429 20.16 35.07 24.29
C PRO A 429 19.29 34.25 23.31
N ALA A 430 18.13 34.77 22.92
CA ALA A 430 17.25 34.10 21.97
C ALA A 430 17.96 33.91 20.61
N PRO A 431 17.76 32.77 19.91
CA PRO A 431 18.40 32.53 18.61
C PRO A 431 17.96 33.55 17.55
N ASP A 432 18.90 34.11 16.78
CA ASP A 432 18.62 34.97 15.64
C ASP A 432 18.32 34.15 14.38
N PHE A 433 17.07 33.70 14.27
CA PHE A 433 16.63 32.86 13.16
C PHE A 433 16.64 33.58 11.80
N VAL A 434 16.34 34.88 11.79
CA VAL A 434 16.30 35.67 10.54
C VAL A 434 17.72 35.90 10.02
N GLY A 435 18.65 36.29 10.91
CA GLY A 435 20.06 36.41 10.57
C GLY A 435 20.63 35.09 10.06
N SER A 436 20.28 33.97 10.72
CA SER A 436 20.71 32.63 10.30
C SER A 436 20.15 32.23 8.94
N PHE A 437 18.88 32.49 8.67
CA PHE A 437 18.26 32.28 7.35
C PHE A 437 18.98 33.06 6.25
N LEU A 438 19.20 34.36 6.45
CA LEU A 438 19.90 35.20 5.47
C LEU A 438 21.35 34.75 5.27
N ALA A 439 22.04 34.32 6.33
CA ALA A 439 23.39 33.77 6.22
C ALA A 439 23.42 32.51 5.36
N ARG A 440 22.47 31.57 5.56
CA ARG A 440 22.36 30.38 4.72
C ARG A 440 22.03 30.70 3.27
N ILE A 441 21.11 31.65 3.03
CA ILE A 441 20.79 32.11 1.67
C ILE A 441 22.04 32.66 0.98
N SER A 442 22.83 33.47 1.67
CA SER A 442 24.09 34.01 1.15
C SER A 442 25.08 32.88 0.78
N GLN A 443 25.24 31.88 1.64
CA GLN A 443 26.10 30.73 1.37
C GLN A 443 25.65 29.93 0.13
N VAL A 444 24.35 29.60 0.01
CA VAL A 444 23.85 28.84 -1.15
C VAL A 444 23.81 29.67 -2.44
N THR A 445 23.71 30.99 -2.35
CA THR A 445 23.80 31.89 -3.51
C THR A 445 25.14 31.71 -4.23
N GLY A 446 26.24 31.61 -3.47
CA GLY A 446 27.56 31.33 -4.03
C GLY A 446 27.66 29.96 -4.71
N LEU A 447 26.97 28.95 -4.17
CA LEU A 447 26.91 27.61 -4.77
C LEU A 447 26.10 27.58 -6.06
N ILE A 448 24.98 28.29 -6.11
CA ILE A 448 24.11 28.38 -7.29
C ILE A 448 24.81 29.13 -8.42
N ALA A 449 25.59 30.17 -8.09
CA ALA A 449 26.36 30.94 -9.06
C ALA A 449 27.57 30.18 -9.62
N ASP A 450 28.03 29.11 -8.97
CA ASP A 450 29.12 28.22 -9.43
C ASP A 450 30.37 28.95 -9.95
N GLY A 451 30.84 29.95 -9.19
CA GLY A 451 32.04 30.72 -9.53
C GLY A 451 31.83 31.89 -10.51
N HIS A 452 30.59 32.14 -10.97
CA HIS A 452 30.27 33.37 -11.67
C HIS A 452 30.31 34.58 -10.73
N ALA A 453 30.98 35.65 -11.19
CA ALA A 453 31.00 36.92 -10.47
C ALA A 453 29.60 37.58 -10.56
N LEU A 454 28.89 37.61 -9.43
CA LEU A 454 27.66 38.39 -9.28
C LEU A 454 28.03 39.86 -9.04
N GLU A 455 27.20 40.79 -9.53
CA GLU A 455 27.37 42.19 -9.13
C GLU A 455 27.04 42.34 -7.64
N PRO A 456 27.82 43.13 -6.87
CA PRO A 456 27.55 43.29 -5.44
C PRO A 456 26.20 43.99 -5.22
N SER A 457 25.18 43.26 -4.76
CA SER A 457 23.92 43.82 -4.26
C SER A 457 23.97 44.01 -2.74
N ALA A 458 23.29 45.03 -2.23
CA ALA A 458 23.14 45.26 -0.80
C ALA A 458 22.10 44.32 -0.14
N ASP A 459 21.29 43.63 -0.95
CA ASP A 459 20.23 42.72 -0.50
C ASP A 459 20.53 41.27 -0.88
N THR A 460 20.57 40.40 0.14
CA THR A 460 20.88 38.97 0.00
C THR A 460 19.86 38.23 -0.87
N LEU A 461 18.58 38.58 -0.77
CA LEU A 461 17.52 37.94 -1.55
C LEU A 461 17.58 38.34 -3.04
N THR A 462 17.91 39.59 -3.33
CA THR A 462 18.17 40.06 -4.70
C THR A 462 19.39 39.34 -5.29
N SER A 463 20.46 39.16 -4.52
CA SER A 463 21.66 38.41 -4.95
C SER A 463 21.33 36.96 -5.32
N LEU A 464 20.44 36.30 -4.56
CA LEU A 464 19.94 34.97 -4.88
C LEU A 464 19.15 34.95 -6.19
N GLN A 465 18.31 35.95 -6.46
CA GLN A 465 17.55 36.02 -7.73
C GLN A 465 18.50 36.10 -8.93
N GLU A 466 19.51 36.95 -8.85
CA GLU A 466 20.54 37.07 -9.89
C GLU A 466 21.30 35.75 -10.08
N ALA A 467 21.74 35.11 -8.98
CA ALA A 467 22.40 33.81 -9.06
C ALA A 467 21.54 32.74 -9.73
N ILE A 468 20.23 32.72 -9.42
CA ILE A 468 19.29 31.81 -10.07
C ILE A 468 19.19 32.12 -11.57
N ASP A 469 19.07 33.39 -11.96
CA ASP A 469 18.88 33.76 -13.37
C ASP A 469 20.13 33.50 -14.23
N PHE A 470 21.33 33.50 -13.62
CA PHE A 470 22.61 33.17 -14.27
C PHE A 470 23.12 31.75 -13.99
N ARG A 471 22.33 30.91 -13.32
CA ARG A 471 22.76 29.59 -12.84
C ARG A 471 23.25 28.68 -13.96
N VAL A 472 24.24 27.86 -13.64
CA VAL A 472 24.67 26.70 -14.46
C VAL A 472 24.23 25.36 -13.85
N VAL A 473 23.74 25.38 -12.60
CA VAL A 473 23.24 24.22 -11.87
C VAL A 473 21.76 23.93 -12.19
N SER A 474 21.32 22.69 -11.98
CA SER A 474 19.95 22.27 -12.29
C SER A 474 18.88 22.94 -11.40
N ASP A 475 17.64 23.04 -11.89
CA ASP A 475 16.51 23.52 -11.07
C ASP A 475 16.34 22.71 -9.78
N LEU A 476 16.64 21.41 -9.81
CA LEU A 476 16.54 20.53 -8.64
C LEU A 476 17.64 20.85 -7.63
N ALA A 477 18.88 21.12 -8.08
CA ALA A 477 19.97 21.54 -7.21
C ALA A 477 19.66 22.88 -6.53
N VAL A 478 19.19 23.87 -7.29
CA VAL A 478 18.73 25.17 -6.75
C VAL A 478 17.63 24.97 -5.71
N SER A 479 16.68 24.08 -6.00
CA SER A 479 15.54 23.83 -5.12
C SER A 479 15.94 23.11 -3.84
N TRP A 480 16.85 22.14 -3.92
CA TRP A 480 17.39 21.46 -2.76
C TRP A 480 18.15 22.43 -1.85
N LEU A 481 19.05 23.24 -2.43
CA LEU A 481 19.82 24.26 -1.71
C LEU A 481 18.93 25.34 -1.09
N GLY A 482 17.94 25.83 -1.85
CA GLY A 482 16.98 26.82 -1.38
C GLY A 482 16.12 26.31 -0.22
N TYR A 483 15.61 25.08 -0.33
CA TYR A 483 14.83 24.46 0.75
C TYR A 483 15.68 24.28 2.01
N LEU A 484 16.92 23.79 1.87
CA LEU A 484 17.87 23.68 2.97
C LEU A 484 18.15 25.05 3.60
N ALA A 485 18.37 26.10 2.80
CA ALA A 485 18.63 27.43 3.33
C ALA A 485 17.42 27.98 4.10
N ALA A 486 16.20 27.75 3.61
CA ALA A 486 14.96 28.15 4.26
C ALA A 486 14.72 27.42 5.59
N THR A 487 14.91 26.10 5.63
CA THR A 487 14.49 25.27 6.77
C THR A 487 15.62 24.87 7.71
N GLY A 488 16.87 24.88 7.23
CA GLY A 488 18.03 24.31 7.91
C GLY A 488 18.03 22.77 7.97
N ARG A 489 17.21 22.10 7.14
CA ARG A 489 17.04 20.63 7.13
C ARG A 489 17.13 20.09 5.71
N TYR A 490 17.48 18.81 5.57
CA TYR A 490 17.48 18.17 4.25
C TYR A 490 16.04 17.95 3.77
N PRO A 491 15.69 18.38 2.54
CA PRO A 491 14.38 18.05 1.95
C PRO A 491 14.32 16.58 1.52
N ASP A 492 13.09 16.06 1.43
CA ASP A 492 12.80 14.84 0.66
C ASP A 492 12.62 15.13 -0.84
N GLU A 493 12.49 14.07 -1.65
CA GLU A 493 12.38 14.21 -3.11
C GLU A 493 11.14 14.99 -3.55
N ASP A 494 10.01 14.80 -2.86
CA ASP A 494 8.75 15.45 -3.22
C ASP A 494 8.82 16.95 -2.94
N SER A 495 9.43 17.33 -1.82
CA SER A 495 9.71 18.72 -1.45
C SER A 495 10.62 19.38 -2.49
N VAL A 496 11.72 18.73 -2.90
CA VAL A 496 12.60 19.24 -3.95
C VAL A 496 11.83 19.43 -5.27
N ARG A 497 11.01 18.46 -5.68
CA ARG A 497 10.24 18.54 -6.93
C ARG A 497 9.18 19.62 -6.89
N ALA A 498 8.49 19.79 -5.75
CA ALA A 498 7.49 20.83 -5.55
C ALA A 498 8.12 22.23 -5.61
N THR A 499 9.22 22.43 -4.88
CA THR A 499 9.99 23.68 -4.88
C THR A 499 10.56 23.99 -6.27
N ALA A 500 11.06 22.99 -7.00
CA ALA A 500 11.51 23.15 -8.38
C ALA A 500 10.37 23.49 -9.36
N ALA A 501 9.17 22.96 -9.13
CA ALA A 501 8.00 23.32 -9.93
C ALA A 501 7.58 24.78 -9.70
N ILE A 502 7.81 25.33 -8.51
CA ILE A 502 7.58 26.75 -8.24
C ILE A 502 8.62 27.59 -8.97
N LEU A 503 9.91 27.23 -8.90
CA LEU A 503 10.98 27.90 -9.65
C LEU A 503 10.66 27.99 -11.15
N ARG A 504 10.23 26.88 -11.76
CA ARG A 504 9.87 26.84 -13.20
C ARG A 504 8.64 27.68 -13.55
N ARG A 505 7.65 27.76 -12.66
CA ARG A 505 6.36 28.44 -12.94
C ARG A 505 6.40 29.93 -12.63
N ALA A 506 7.08 30.31 -11.55
CA ALA A 506 7.05 31.66 -10.99
C ALA A 506 8.37 32.43 -11.16
N GLY A 507 9.41 31.78 -11.72
CA GLY A 507 10.73 32.39 -11.93
C GLY A 507 11.52 32.61 -10.63
N SER A 508 12.67 33.26 -10.74
CA SER A 508 13.58 33.56 -9.61
C SER A 508 12.90 34.35 -8.49
N ARG A 509 12.11 35.36 -8.84
CA ARG A 509 11.35 36.18 -7.88
C ARG A 509 10.34 35.35 -7.07
N GLY A 510 9.46 34.61 -7.75
CA GLY A 510 8.44 33.82 -7.05
C GLY A 510 9.04 32.64 -6.28
N PHE A 511 10.22 32.17 -6.66
CA PHE A 511 10.99 31.20 -5.88
C PHE A 511 11.48 31.79 -4.56
N VAL A 512 12.02 33.01 -4.56
CA VAL A 512 12.45 33.70 -3.34
C VAL A 512 11.27 33.94 -2.39
N ASP A 513 10.12 34.37 -2.92
CA ASP A 513 8.90 34.53 -2.11
C ASP A 513 8.50 33.20 -1.45
N HIS A 514 8.58 32.10 -2.21
CA HIS A 514 8.31 30.75 -1.67
C HIS A 514 9.30 30.30 -0.59
N LEU A 515 10.60 30.63 -0.71
CA LEU A 515 11.58 30.31 0.34
C LEU A 515 11.30 31.06 1.64
N ALA A 516 10.86 32.32 1.56
CA ALA A 516 10.45 33.09 2.73
C ALA A 516 9.23 32.45 3.41
N GLU A 517 8.21 32.05 2.64
CA GLU A 517 7.04 31.32 3.16
C GLU A 517 7.43 29.98 3.82
N LEU A 518 8.38 29.24 3.24
CA LEU A 518 8.89 28.01 3.82
C LEU A 518 9.60 28.26 5.16
N PHE A 519 10.43 29.30 5.24
CA PHE A 519 11.09 29.70 6.48
C PHE A 519 10.09 30.06 7.58
N GLU A 520 9.10 30.91 7.28
CA GLU A 520 8.05 31.31 8.23
C GLU A 520 7.25 30.10 8.73
N ARG A 521 6.89 29.18 7.82
CA ARG A 521 6.19 27.94 8.19
C ARG A 521 7.05 27.06 9.09
N SER A 522 8.34 26.92 8.79
CA SER A 522 9.27 26.15 9.61
C SER A 522 9.35 26.69 11.04
N LEU A 523 9.34 28.01 11.22
CA LEU A 523 9.29 28.65 12.54
C LEU A 523 7.99 28.36 13.27
N GLN A 524 6.84 28.50 12.59
CA GLN A 524 5.52 28.25 13.16
C GLN A 524 5.34 26.79 13.63
N GLU A 525 5.96 25.85 12.93
CA GLU A 525 5.95 24.41 13.28
C GLU A 525 6.94 24.05 14.41
N GLY A 526 7.69 25.02 14.95
CA GLY A 526 8.73 24.77 15.96
C GLY A 526 9.94 24.00 15.39
N ARG A 527 10.14 24.08 14.07
CA ARG A 527 11.21 23.40 13.31
C ARG A 527 12.22 24.39 12.74
N GLY A 528 12.20 25.63 13.20
CA GLY A 528 13.20 26.63 12.84
C GLY A 528 14.60 26.20 13.27
N SER A 529 15.59 26.45 12.42
CA SER A 529 16.99 26.14 12.69
C SER A 529 17.84 27.40 12.58
N ASP A 530 18.68 27.63 13.59
CA ASP A 530 19.73 28.64 13.62
C ASP A 530 21.10 28.07 13.18
N ALA A 531 21.15 26.79 12.79
CA ALA A 531 22.38 26.15 12.34
C ALA A 531 22.94 26.79 11.06
N ALA A 532 24.24 27.05 11.07
CA ALA A 532 24.99 27.48 9.90
C ALA A 532 25.22 26.31 8.92
N LEU A 533 25.55 26.59 7.65
CA LEU A 533 25.98 25.55 6.71
C LEU A 533 27.50 25.38 6.75
N ASP A 534 27.94 24.13 6.78
CA ASP A 534 29.31 23.69 6.54
C ASP A 534 29.40 23.04 5.16
N VAL A 535 29.83 23.83 4.17
CA VAL A 535 29.88 23.39 2.79
C VAL A 535 31.20 22.68 2.51
N ILE A 536 31.10 21.39 2.21
CA ILE A 536 32.22 20.57 1.76
C ILE A 536 32.18 20.53 0.24
N SER A 537 33.14 21.21 -0.41
CA SER A 537 33.24 21.28 -1.86
C SER A 537 34.30 20.33 -2.39
N GLY A 538 33.85 19.27 -3.08
CA GLY A 538 34.74 18.20 -3.55
C GLY A 538 35.29 17.30 -2.43
N GLY A 539 36.01 16.25 -2.81
CA GLY A 539 36.50 15.23 -1.87
C GLY A 539 35.45 14.16 -1.55
N VAL A 540 35.61 13.49 -0.40
CA VAL A 540 34.78 12.35 0.00
C VAL A 540 34.17 12.60 1.38
N VAL A 541 32.85 12.50 1.44
CA VAL A 541 32.08 12.57 2.68
C VAL A 541 31.62 11.17 3.04
N VAL A 542 32.03 10.67 4.20
CA VAL A 542 31.76 9.29 4.66
C VAL A 542 30.73 9.31 5.76
N ASP A 543 29.57 8.71 5.53
CA ASP A 543 28.54 8.57 6.56
C ASP A 543 28.84 7.35 7.45
N VAL A 544 28.98 7.57 8.76
CA VAL A 544 29.23 6.53 9.76
C VAL A 544 28.17 6.52 10.87
N THR A 545 26.95 6.96 10.57
CA THR A 545 25.90 7.24 11.55
C THR A 545 25.67 6.13 12.56
N HIS A 546 25.36 4.94 12.08
CA HIS A 546 25.00 3.82 12.94
C HIS A 546 26.22 3.37 13.76
N THR A 547 27.38 3.23 13.12
CA THR A 547 28.62 2.81 13.80
C THR A 547 29.13 3.84 14.80
N ALA A 548 28.88 5.13 14.57
CA ALA A 548 29.19 6.20 15.52
C ALA A 548 28.21 6.24 16.70
N GLN A 549 26.93 5.88 16.51
CA GLN A 549 25.94 5.89 17.60
C GLN A 549 26.01 4.68 18.53
N HIS A 550 26.65 3.58 18.10
CA HIS A 550 26.61 2.31 18.79
C HIS A 550 27.97 1.65 18.96
N ASP A 551 28.16 0.97 20.11
CA ASP A 551 29.35 0.16 20.38
C ASP A 551 29.22 -1.29 19.86
N LEU A 552 28.18 -1.58 19.07
CA LEU A 552 27.93 -2.90 18.49
C LEU A 552 29.12 -3.40 17.67
N GLN A 553 29.39 -4.70 17.73
CA GLN A 553 30.49 -5.36 17.03
C GLN A 553 29.99 -6.44 16.06
N THR A 554 28.97 -6.15 15.25
CA THR A 554 28.57 -7.10 14.19
C THR A 554 29.58 -7.05 13.03
N GLY A 555 29.45 -7.98 12.08
CA GLY A 555 30.30 -8.02 10.88
C GLY A 555 30.32 -6.68 10.12
N ILE A 556 29.19 -5.98 10.03
CA ILE A 556 29.09 -4.68 9.36
C ILE A 556 29.93 -3.63 10.08
N GLN A 557 29.71 -3.42 11.39
CA GLN A 557 30.46 -2.39 12.13
C GLN A 557 31.95 -2.72 12.20
N ARG A 558 32.35 -4.00 12.18
CA ARG A 558 33.77 -4.38 12.07
C ARG A 558 34.35 -3.89 10.74
N VAL A 559 33.70 -4.16 9.62
CA VAL A 559 34.15 -3.68 8.29
C VAL A 559 34.26 -2.16 8.28
N VAL A 560 33.20 -1.46 8.71
CA VAL A 560 33.15 0.01 8.76
C VAL A 560 34.30 0.58 9.60
N ARG A 561 34.53 0.05 10.81
CA ARG A 561 35.59 0.53 11.69
C ARG A 561 36.97 0.25 11.14
N GLU A 562 37.20 -0.91 10.52
CA GLU A 562 38.50 -1.24 9.93
C GLU A 562 38.80 -0.42 8.68
N THR A 563 37.81 -0.17 7.81
CA THR A 563 38.03 0.63 6.61
C THR A 563 38.13 2.10 6.95
N CYS A 564 37.15 2.64 7.66
CA CYS A 564 37.05 4.08 7.85
C CYS A 564 38.14 4.61 8.79
N SER A 565 38.62 3.84 9.80
CA SER A 565 39.76 4.28 10.62
C SER A 565 41.05 4.47 9.79
N ARG A 566 41.20 3.71 8.71
CA ARG A 566 42.32 3.82 7.75
C ARG A 566 42.11 4.93 6.72
N TRP A 567 40.85 5.25 6.42
CA TRP A 567 40.52 6.36 5.52
C TRP A 567 40.58 7.71 6.20
N LEU A 568 40.27 7.80 7.49
CA LEU A 568 40.32 9.05 8.26
C LEU A 568 41.71 9.67 8.35
N SER A 569 42.78 8.91 8.13
CA SER A 569 44.13 9.47 8.02
C SER A 569 44.39 10.20 6.69
N LYS A 570 43.47 10.12 5.72
CA LYS A 570 43.58 10.81 4.42
C LYS A 570 42.99 12.23 4.54
N SER A 571 43.67 13.21 3.96
CA SER A 571 43.37 14.64 4.15
C SER A 571 42.07 15.13 3.48
N ASP A 572 41.48 14.33 2.60
CA ASP A 572 40.31 14.65 1.77
C ASP A 572 39.02 13.94 2.24
N VAL A 573 39.06 13.33 3.43
CA VAL A 573 37.98 12.51 3.98
C VAL A 573 37.33 13.22 5.15
N ILE A 574 36.01 13.38 5.09
CA ILE A 574 35.22 13.97 6.16
C ILE A 574 34.20 12.96 6.62
N ALA A 575 34.35 12.47 7.86
CA ALA A 575 33.32 11.65 8.49
C ALA A 575 32.18 12.51 9.00
N VAL A 576 30.97 12.03 8.74
CA VAL A 576 29.72 12.66 9.15
C VAL A 576 28.77 11.62 9.71
N TRP A 577 27.76 12.11 10.42
CA TRP A 577 26.61 11.30 10.76
C TRP A 577 25.31 12.09 10.65
N TRP A 578 24.19 11.38 10.61
CA TRP A 578 22.86 11.95 10.53
C TRP A 578 22.36 12.36 11.93
N ASP A 579 22.12 13.65 12.10
CA ASP A 579 21.42 14.18 13.27
C ASP A 579 19.91 14.11 13.01
N TYR A 580 19.22 13.23 13.73
CA TYR A 580 17.78 13.01 13.57
C TYR A 580 16.93 14.20 14.06
N ALA A 581 17.41 14.96 15.04
CA ALA A 581 16.72 16.16 15.50
C ALA A 581 16.81 17.26 14.44
N ALA A 582 18.03 17.52 13.94
CA ALA A 582 18.26 18.48 12.87
C ALA A 582 17.65 18.02 11.53
N GLY A 583 17.55 16.71 11.29
CA GLY A 583 17.13 16.15 10.01
C GLY A 583 18.15 16.43 8.89
N ALA A 584 19.44 16.38 9.23
CA ALA A 584 20.54 16.67 8.32
C ALA A 584 21.86 16.05 8.81
N LEU A 585 22.90 16.10 7.98
CA LEU A 585 24.25 15.65 8.35
C LEU A 585 24.97 16.69 9.21
N ARG A 586 25.76 16.21 10.18
CA ARG A 586 26.80 17.00 10.89
C ARG A 586 28.14 16.28 10.87
N ARG A 587 29.23 17.02 11.04
CA ARG A 587 30.56 16.42 11.30
C ARG A 587 30.56 15.66 12.61
N LEU A 588 31.43 14.66 12.70
CA LEU A 588 31.82 14.10 13.99
C LEU A 588 32.60 15.16 14.78
N ASP A 589 32.41 15.20 16.10
CA ASP A 589 33.27 15.98 17.00
C ASP A 589 34.61 15.25 17.28
N ASP A 590 35.53 15.92 17.96
CA ASP A 590 36.88 15.40 18.21
C ASP A 590 36.86 14.09 19.03
N GLU A 591 35.92 13.93 19.96
CA GLU A 591 35.79 12.72 20.78
C GLU A 591 35.23 11.56 19.95
N GLU A 592 34.24 11.85 19.11
CA GLU A 592 33.67 10.90 18.16
C GLU A 592 34.70 10.44 17.13
N VAL A 593 35.53 11.34 16.60
CA VAL A 593 36.62 11.01 15.67
C VAL A 593 37.68 10.15 16.37
N GLU A 594 38.13 10.49 17.57
CA GLU A 594 39.13 9.70 18.30
C GLU A 594 38.59 8.30 18.62
N ARG A 595 37.35 8.20 19.09
CA ARG A 595 36.71 6.91 19.36
C ARG A 595 36.59 6.06 18.10
N PHE A 596 36.28 6.68 16.96
CA PHE A 596 36.11 5.96 15.71
C PHE A 596 37.48 5.55 15.12
N GLY A 597 38.48 6.43 15.18
CA GLY A 597 39.84 6.18 14.71
C GLY A 597 40.59 5.15 15.56
N ASN A 598 40.41 5.19 16.88
CA ASN A 598 41.05 4.33 17.87
C ASN A 598 40.04 3.39 18.54
N TRP A 599 39.12 2.83 17.74
CA TRP A 599 37.98 2.07 18.23
C TRP A 599 38.36 0.85 19.08
N ARG A 600 39.50 0.21 18.80
CA ARG A 600 40.00 -0.94 19.59
C ARG A 600 40.29 -0.58 21.05
N ALA A 601 40.75 0.64 21.33
CA ALA A 601 41.05 1.09 22.69
C ALA A 601 39.78 1.52 23.46
N HIS A 602 38.70 1.84 22.75
CA HIS A 602 37.47 2.41 23.31
C HIS A 602 36.32 1.41 23.45
N LEU A 603 36.52 0.15 23.02
CA LEU A 603 35.53 -0.90 23.17
C LEU A 603 35.55 -1.50 24.59
N PRO A 604 34.39 -1.78 25.20
CA PRO A 604 34.31 -2.55 26.43
C PRO A 604 34.96 -3.93 26.26
N ALA A 605 35.66 -4.43 27.29
CA ALA A 605 36.28 -5.76 27.29
C ALA A 605 35.26 -6.92 27.13
N THR A 606 33.96 -6.64 27.27
CA THR A 606 32.87 -7.60 27.15
C THR A 606 32.20 -7.50 25.79
N HIS A 607 32.18 -8.60 25.03
CA HIS A 607 31.30 -8.76 23.87
C HIS A 607 29.86 -8.84 24.35
N GLY A 608 29.09 -7.77 24.14
CA GLY A 608 27.69 -7.71 24.49
C GLY A 608 26.90 -6.89 23.50
N THR A 609 25.67 -7.31 23.24
CA THR A 609 24.57 -6.51 22.70
C THR A 609 24.14 -5.41 23.68
N ASP A 610 25.02 -4.95 24.58
CA ASP A 610 24.75 -3.81 25.45
C ASP A 610 24.68 -2.58 24.55
N LEU A 611 23.44 -2.21 24.24
CA LEU A 611 23.08 -1.00 23.52
C LEU A 611 23.34 0.18 24.44
N THR A 612 24.60 0.57 24.63
CA THR A 612 24.87 1.96 25.03
C THR A 612 24.58 2.83 23.82
N ILE A 613 23.33 3.27 23.71
CA ILE A 613 22.99 4.46 22.93
C ILE A 613 23.69 5.61 23.63
N ARG A 614 24.74 6.15 23.01
CA ARG A 614 25.53 7.21 23.63
C ARG A 614 24.69 8.50 23.64
N SER A 615 24.68 9.16 24.80
CA SER A 615 23.87 10.35 25.11
C SER A 615 23.96 11.40 24.00
N LEU A 616 22.81 11.79 23.49
CA LEU A 616 22.64 12.76 22.43
C LEU A 616 22.51 14.18 23.02
N ASP A 617 23.63 14.79 23.40
CA ASP A 617 23.65 16.22 23.71
C ASP A 617 23.70 17.00 22.39
N HIS A 618 22.53 17.34 21.86
CA HIS A 618 22.36 18.02 20.57
C HIS A 618 22.54 19.53 20.72
N GLY A 619 23.78 20.00 20.61
CA GLY A 619 24.10 21.41 20.39
C GLY A 619 24.04 21.82 18.92
N THR A 620 24.10 23.14 18.70
CA THR A 620 24.09 23.94 17.46
C THR A 620 25.15 23.57 16.39
N ALA A 621 25.26 22.29 16.03
CA ALA A 621 26.21 21.82 15.03
C ALA A 621 25.84 22.34 13.63
N ALA A 622 26.85 22.77 12.87
CA ALA A 622 26.66 23.21 11.49
C ALA A 622 26.15 22.04 10.62
N VAL A 623 25.21 22.35 9.72
CA VAL A 623 24.65 21.40 8.77
C VAL A 623 25.61 21.22 7.61
N VAL A 624 26.08 19.99 7.42
CA VAL A 624 27.00 19.64 6.34
C VAL A 624 26.28 19.66 4.99
N VAL A 625 26.90 20.29 3.98
CA VAL A 625 26.46 20.26 2.58
C VAL A 625 27.57 19.66 1.72
N PRO A 626 27.43 18.40 1.25
CA PRO A 626 28.46 17.72 0.47
C PRO A 626 28.44 18.15 -1.02
N TRP A 627 28.64 19.43 -1.29
CA TRP A 627 28.60 20.01 -2.65
C TRP A 627 29.67 19.40 -3.57
N ASN A 628 29.25 18.86 -4.72
CA ASN A 628 30.14 18.24 -5.71
C ASN A 628 31.10 17.17 -5.14
N SER A 629 30.72 16.57 -4.01
CA SER A 629 31.50 15.55 -3.29
C SER A 629 31.00 14.14 -3.61
N ILE A 630 31.79 13.11 -3.31
CA ILE A 630 31.31 11.72 -3.29
C ILE A 630 30.74 11.45 -1.90
N LEU A 631 29.49 10.97 -1.83
CA LEU A 631 28.91 10.47 -0.58
C LEU A 631 29.18 8.97 -0.48
N LEU A 632 30.02 8.56 0.46
CA LEU A 632 30.40 7.17 0.70
C LEU A 632 29.59 6.58 1.86
N LEU A 633 28.89 5.48 1.60
CA LEU A 633 28.05 4.76 2.55
C LEU A 633 28.67 3.37 2.84
N PRO A 634 29.50 3.24 3.90
CA PRO A 634 30.14 1.99 4.28
C PRO A 634 29.21 1.06 5.07
N GLU A 635 28.05 1.52 5.51
CA GLU A 635 27.07 0.79 6.31
C GLU A 635 25.67 0.83 5.68
N LEU A 636 24.75 0.02 6.21
CA LEU A 636 23.36 0.01 5.75
C LEU A 636 22.67 1.33 6.09
N THR A 637 21.97 1.87 5.10
CA THR A 637 21.12 3.06 5.24
C THR A 637 19.67 2.62 5.08
N ALA A 638 18.93 2.60 6.17
CA ALA A 638 17.65 1.90 6.23
C ALA A 638 16.54 2.74 6.87
N GLU A 639 16.93 3.85 7.50
CA GLU A 639 16.03 4.78 8.16
C GLU A 639 15.39 5.71 7.14
N PRO A 640 14.05 5.90 7.15
CA PRO A 640 13.35 6.69 6.12
C PRO A 640 13.85 8.12 5.96
N ALA A 641 14.12 8.84 7.06
CA ALA A 641 14.55 10.23 7.03
C ALA A 641 15.94 10.39 6.37
N ARG A 642 16.92 9.58 6.83
CA ARG A 642 18.30 9.57 6.30
C ARG A 642 18.33 9.12 4.84
N THR A 643 17.65 8.01 4.53
CA THR A 643 17.57 7.46 3.17
C THR A 643 16.88 8.43 2.20
N GLY A 644 15.78 9.05 2.62
CA GLY A 644 15.05 10.06 1.85
C GLY A 644 15.91 11.30 1.57
N GLY A 645 16.63 11.79 2.58
CA GLY A 645 17.55 12.93 2.43
C GLY A 645 18.66 12.66 1.42
N PHE A 646 19.32 11.50 1.47
CA PHE A 646 20.39 11.15 0.52
C PHE A 646 19.88 10.94 -0.90
N ARG A 647 18.70 10.34 -1.05
CA ARG A 647 18.08 10.20 -2.37
C ARG A 647 17.72 11.55 -2.98
N ALA A 648 17.14 12.46 -2.18
CA ALA A 648 16.84 13.82 -2.62
C ALA A 648 18.11 14.56 -3.05
N LEU A 649 19.18 14.42 -2.27
CA LEU A 649 20.49 15.02 -2.53
C LEU A 649 21.11 14.49 -3.84
N SER A 650 21.08 13.17 -4.05
CA SER A 650 21.52 12.52 -5.29
C SER A 650 20.68 12.93 -6.50
N CYS A 651 19.34 12.85 -6.40
CA CYS A 651 18.43 13.21 -7.49
C CYS A 651 18.50 14.70 -7.86
N ALA A 652 18.84 15.56 -6.90
CA ALA A 652 19.03 16.98 -7.14
C ALA A 652 20.35 17.31 -7.84
N GLY A 653 21.31 16.38 -7.87
CA GLY A 653 22.65 16.62 -8.43
C GLY A 653 23.52 17.50 -7.53
N VAL A 654 23.32 17.44 -6.21
CA VAL A 654 24.11 18.20 -5.21
C VAL A 654 25.45 17.53 -4.93
N ILE A 655 25.50 16.19 -5.03
CA ILE A 655 26.72 15.38 -4.97
C ILE A 655 27.12 14.88 -6.35
N LYS A 656 28.39 14.51 -6.48
CA LYS A 656 28.94 13.86 -7.67
C LYS A 656 28.39 12.44 -7.87
N GLY A 657 28.10 11.75 -6.78
CA GLY A 657 27.54 10.40 -6.79
C GLY A 657 27.56 9.75 -5.41
N ILE A 658 26.84 8.63 -5.29
CA ILE A 658 26.85 7.78 -4.10
C ILE A 658 27.72 6.56 -4.38
N SER A 659 28.64 6.27 -3.46
CA SER A 659 29.48 5.07 -3.47
C SER A 659 29.21 4.26 -2.21
N MET A 660 29.20 2.93 -2.31
CA MET A 660 28.73 2.07 -1.21
C MET A 660 29.60 0.83 -0.98
N ILE A 661 29.62 0.35 0.26
CA ILE A 661 29.95 -1.05 0.55
C ILE A 661 28.64 -1.84 0.61
N GLY A 662 28.51 -2.90 -0.19
CA GLY A 662 27.36 -3.80 -0.20
C GLY A 662 27.70 -5.11 0.50
N TYR A 663 26.88 -5.48 1.50
CA TYR A 663 27.13 -6.64 2.33
C TYR A 663 26.49 -7.91 1.76
N ASP A 664 25.16 -7.93 1.68
CA ASP A 664 24.42 -9.04 1.09
C ASP A 664 23.02 -8.60 0.70
N MET A 665 22.31 -9.47 -0.03
CA MET A 665 20.89 -9.31 -0.33
C MET A 665 20.04 -10.40 0.34
N ILE A 666 20.51 -11.00 1.45
CA ILE A 666 19.81 -12.08 2.16
C ILE A 666 18.37 -11.69 2.50
N PRO A 667 18.05 -10.45 2.95
CA PRO A 667 16.66 -10.07 3.23
C PRO A 667 15.71 -10.12 2.02
N VAL A 668 16.25 -10.29 0.81
CA VAL A 668 15.48 -10.43 -0.44
C VAL A 668 15.62 -11.83 -1.02
N THR A 669 16.84 -12.36 -1.09
CA THR A 669 17.12 -13.66 -1.73
C THR A 669 16.77 -14.86 -0.85
N ALA A 670 16.68 -14.66 0.47
CA ALA A 670 16.28 -15.67 1.46
C ALA A 670 15.39 -15.05 2.55
N ALA A 671 14.35 -14.33 2.13
CA ALA A 671 13.43 -13.59 2.99
C ALA A 671 12.77 -14.48 4.08
N GLU A 672 12.61 -15.78 3.82
CA GLU A 672 12.08 -16.78 4.76
C GLU A 672 13.00 -17.05 5.97
N THR A 673 14.26 -16.63 5.88
CA THR A 673 15.28 -16.82 6.92
C THR A 673 15.45 -15.62 7.85
N VAL A 674 14.89 -14.46 7.49
CA VAL A 674 14.95 -13.22 8.27
C VAL A 674 13.56 -12.82 8.81
N THR A 675 13.48 -11.74 9.57
CA THR A 675 12.20 -11.18 10.05
C THR A 675 11.51 -10.35 8.95
N GLU A 676 10.18 -10.26 9.00
CA GLU A 676 9.40 -9.46 8.04
C GLU A 676 9.80 -7.97 8.04
N ALA A 677 10.04 -7.42 9.24
CA ALA A 677 10.51 -6.05 9.40
C ALA A 677 11.84 -5.80 8.68
N MET A 678 12.75 -6.78 8.70
CA MET A 678 14.04 -6.64 8.02
C MET A 678 13.89 -6.57 6.50
N SER A 679 13.00 -7.39 5.93
CA SER A 679 12.73 -7.38 4.49
C SER A 679 12.13 -6.03 4.02
N HIS A 680 11.25 -5.45 4.85
CA HIS A 680 10.68 -4.12 4.58
C HIS A 680 11.75 -3.03 4.57
N VAL A 681 12.54 -2.96 5.64
CA VAL A 681 13.60 -1.94 5.82
C VAL A 681 14.68 -2.08 4.73
N PHE A 682 15.03 -3.31 4.34
CA PHE A 682 16.00 -3.55 3.28
C PHE A 682 15.50 -3.07 1.90
N SER A 683 14.19 -3.05 1.66
CA SER A 683 13.62 -2.49 0.42
C SER A 683 13.88 -0.98 0.30
N LEU A 684 13.94 -0.25 1.42
CA LEU A 684 14.31 1.17 1.45
C LEU A 684 15.80 1.34 1.11
N TYR A 685 16.67 0.49 1.64
CA TYR A 685 18.08 0.47 1.30
C TYR A 685 18.31 0.25 -0.20
N LEU A 686 17.62 -0.73 -0.81
CA LEU A 686 17.69 -0.98 -2.26
C LEU A 686 17.19 0.21 -3.10
N SER A 687 16.22 0.98 -2.57
CA SER A 687 15.74 2.20 -3.21
C SER A 687 16.83 3.27 -3.32
N MET A 688 17.87 3.22 -2.49
CA MET A 688 19.03 4.10 -2.56
C MET A 688 20.16 3.44 -3.38
N VAL A 689 20.41 2.13 -3.23
CA VAL A 689 21.40 1.40 -4.04
C VAL A 689 21.22 1.63 -5.53
N LYS A 690 19.98 1.69 -6.03
CA LYS A 690 19.70 1.95 -7.46
C LYS A 690 20.24 3.30 -7.98
N HIS A 691 20.49 4.27 -7.09
CA HIS A 691 21.04 5.59 -7.39
C HIS A 691 22.55 5.68 -7.14
N ALA A 692 23.17 4.61 -6.63
CA ALA A 692 24.61 4.57 -6.44
C ALA A 692 25.35 4.45 -7.77
N SER A 693 26.52 5.09 -7.84
CA SER A 693 27.43 5.00 -8.98
C SER A 693 28.29 3.74 -8.90
N ARG A 694 28.72 3.38 -7.68
CA ARG A 694 29.66 2.27 -7.42
C ARG A 694 29.28 1.53 -6.15
N LEU A 695 29.41 0.21 -6.17
CA LEU A 695 29.16 -0.67 -5.02
C LEU A 695 30.28 -1.71 -4.90
N SER A 696 31.01 -1.65 -3.78
CA SER A 696 32.00 -2.66 -3.41
C SER A 696 31.30 -3.77 -2.64
N ALA A 697 31.08 -4.91 -3.27
CA ALA A 697 30.48 -6.07 -2.61
C ALA A 697 31.54 -6.82 -1.79
N ILE A 698 31.19 -7.27 -0.59
CA ILE A 698 32.15 -7.96 0.31
C ILE A 698 32.52 -9.39 -0.14
N SER A 699 31.84 -9.90 -1.18
CA SER A 699 32.09 -11.21 -1.79
C SER A 699 31.68 -11.24 -3.26
N GLY A 700 32.17 -12.23 -4.01
CA GLY A 700 31.71 -12.52 -5.36
C GLY A 700 30.23 -12.89 -5.38
N ALA A 701 29.76 -13.65 -4.38
CA ALA A 701 28.34 -14.01 -4.24
C ALA A 701 27.45 -12.77 -4.05
N ALA A 702 27.81 -11.88 -3.13
CA ALA A 702 27.10 -10.61 -2.94
C ALA A 702 27.16 -9.74 -4.21
N ALA A 703 28.28 -9.75 -4.94
CA ALA A 703 28.39 -9.03 -6.21
C ALA A 703 27.38 -9.55 -7.24
N VAL A 704 27.19 -10.87 -7.34
CA VAL A 704 26.19 -11.49 -8.22
C VAL A 704 24.78 -11.07 -7.83
N ASP A 705 24.46 -11.06 -6.53
CA ASP A 705 23.13 -10.63 -6.05
C ASP A 705 22.82 -9.18 -6.46
N PHE A 706 23.74 -8.24 -6.19
CA PHE A 706 23.57 -6.84 -6.57
C PHE A 706 23.53 -6.63 -8.10
N GLN A 707 24.29 -7.41 -8.87
CA GLN A 707 24.20 -7.40 -10.33
C GLN A 707 22.84 -7.92 -10.83
N GLY A 708 22.28 -8.92 -10.17
CA GLY A 708 20.91 -9.40 -10.40
C GLY A 708 19.87 -8.30 -10.15
N PHE A 709 20.04 -7.55 -9.06
CA PHE A 709 19.21 -6.36 -8.80
C PHE A 709 19.33 -5.31 -9.90
N ASN A 710 20.56 -5.00 -10.34
CA ASN A 710 20.78 -4.06 -11.44
C ASN A 710 20.05 -4.47 -12.72
N ALA A 711 20.04 -5.76 -13.06
CA ALA A 711 19.31 -6.26 -14.23
C ALA A 711 17.80 -5.98 -14.13
N ALA A 712 17.21 -6.05 -12.93
CA ALA A 712 15.79 -5.75 -12.71
C ALA A 712 15.45 -4.26 -12.87
N LEU A 713 16.43 -3.36 -12.66
CA LEU A 713 16.25 -1.90 -12.75
C LEU A 713 16.04 -1.38 -14.17
N ALA A 714 16.35 -2.16 -15.21
CA ALA A 714 16.20 -1.77 -16.60
C ALA A 714 14.75 -1.33 -16.95
N SER A 715 13.75 -1.92 -16.30
CA SER A 715 12.34 -1.54 -16.46
C SER A 715 12.02 -0.10 -16.05
N GLN A 716 12.86 0.50 -15.20
CA GLN A 716 12.76 1.89 -14.75
C GLN A 716 13.76 2.81 -15.46
N GLY A 717 14.56 2.29 -16.40
CA GLY A 717 15.60 3.04 -17.10
C GLY A 717 16.86 3.30 -16.26
N PHE A 718 17.06 2.58 -15.15
CA PHE A 718 18.28 2.66 -14.35
C PHE A 718 19.22 1.50 -14.69
N ALA A 719 20.53 1.79 -14.77
CA ALA A 719 21.57 0.79 -14.93
C ALA A 719 22.02 0.17 -13.59
N GLY A 720 21.78 0.87 -12.47
CA GLY A 720 22.34 0.55 -11.16
C GLY A 720 23.85 0.83 -11.05
N PRO A 721 24.46 0.60 -9.88
CA PRO A 721 25.88 0.84 -9.64
C PRO A 721 26.78 -0.11 -10.41
N THR A 722 28.00 0.33 -10.72
CA THR A 722 29.08 -0.62 -11.05
C THR A 722 29.42 -1.44 -9.81
N VAL A 723 29.26 -2.77 -9.89
CA VAL A 723 29.50 -3.67 -8.76
C VAL A 723 30.83 -4.40 -8.92
N ARG A 724 31.68 -4.38 -7.88
CA ARG A 724 32.94 -5.14 -7.84
C ARG A 724 33.09 -5.88 -6.51
N PRO A 725 33.50 -7.17 -6.52
CA PRO A 725 33.79 -7.89 -5.28
C PRO A 725 35.16 -7.50 -4.71
N HIS A 726 35.22 -7.30 -3.40
CA HIS A 726 36.45 -7.22 -2.61
C HIS A 726 36.26 -8.13 -1.39
N LEU A 727 37.10 -9.16 -1.26
CA LEU A 727 36.96 -10.16 -0.19
C LEU A 727 37.46 -9.61 1.14
N LEU A 728 36.69 -9.87 2.21
CA LEU A 728 37.07 -9.43 3.54
C LEU A 728 38.31 -10.19 4.07
N PRO A 729 39.25 -9.49 4.70
CA PRO A 729 40.39 -10.11 5.36
C PRO A 729 40.00 -10.65 6.76
N PRO A 730 40.73 -11.65 7.30
CA PRO A 730 40.61 -12.03 8.71
C PRO A 730 41.15 -10.92 9.63
N SER A 731 40.69 -10.91 10.89
CA SER A 731 41.26 -10.08 11.96
C SER A 731 41.96 -10.96 13.02
N PRO A 732 43.13 -11.54 12.72
CA PRO A 732 43.81 -12.45 13.65
C PRO A 732 44.16 -11.77 14.97
N THR A 733 43.63 -12.30 16.08
CA THR A 733 44.12 -11.98 17.41
C THR A 733 45.33 -12.84 17.73
N HIS A 734 46.40 -12.22 18.22
CA HIS A 734 47.53 -12.98 18.73
C HIS A 734 47.13 -13.69 20.04
N VAL A 735 47.07 -15.02 20.01
CA VAL A 735 46.82 -15.85 21.20
C VAL A 735 48.08 -16.62 21.59
N SER A 736 48.43 -16.56 22.87
CA SER A 736 49.54 -17.30 23.48
C SER A 736 49.13 -18.72 23.89
N GLU A 737 50.09 -19.58 24.22
CA GLU A 737 49.78 -20.91 24.78
C GLU A 737 49.01 -20.82 26.11
N GLU A 738 49.24 -19.78 26.91
CA GLU A 738 48.50 -19.55 28.15
C GLU A 738 47.03 -19.19 27.86
N ASP A 739 46.77 -18.38 26.84
CA ASP A 739 45.41 -18.05 26.40
C ASP A 739 44.66 -19.29 25.87
N ILE A 740 45.37 -20.18 25.18
CA ILE A 740 44.82 -21.44 24.67
C ILE A 740 44.43 -22.36 25.83
N GLU A 741 45.31 -22.51 26.83
CA GLU A 741 45.02 -23.35 28.00
C GLU A 741 43.92 -22.74 28.90
N ALA A 742 43.89 -21.42 29.04
CA ALA A 742 42.80 -20.72 29.72
C ALA A 742 41.45 -20.95 29.03
N ALA A 743 41.40 -20.88 27.70
CA ALA A 743 40.20 -21.19 26.92
C ALA A 743 39.79 -22.66 27.07
N ARG A 744 40.75 -23.60 27.03
CA ARG A 744 40.50 -25.03 27.25
C ARG A 744 39.80 -25.27 28.59
N ALA A 745 40.33 -24.67 29.67
CA ALA A 745 39.75 -24.76 31.00
C ALA A 745 38.38 -24.07 31.10
N SER A 746 38.23 -22.87 30.51
CA SER A 746 36.96 -22.12 30.48
C SER A 746 35.83 -22.88 29.77
N LEU A 747 36.16 -23.54 28.66
CA LEU A 747 35.22 -24.34 27.88
C LEU A 747 35.04 -25.75 28.45
N GLY A 748 35.90 -26.20 29.36
CA GLY A 748 35.81 -27.54 29.95
C GLY A 748 36.06 -28.67 28.94
N VAL A 749 36.88 -28.41 27.92
CA VAL A 749 37.17 -29.34 26.82
C VAL A 749 38.60 -29.90 26.90
N GLY A 750 38.93 -30.90 26.08
CA GLY A 750 40.30 -31.34 25.86
C GLY A 750 40.62 -32.79 26.21
N ALA A 751 39.64 -33.55 26.69
CA ALA A 751 39.74 -35.01 26.78
C ALA A 751 39.36 -35.70 25.45
N LEU A 752 38.57 -35.03 24.62
CA LEU A 752 38.11 -35.48 23.31
C LEU A 752 38.52 -34.47 22.22
N PRO A 753 38.50 -34.86 20.93
CA PRO A 753 38.61 -33.92 19.84
C PRO A 753 37.53 -32.83 19.95
N VAL A 754 37.88 -31.58 19.69
CA VAL A 754 36.94 -30.44 19.75
C VAL A 754 36.44 -30.12 18.33
N VAL A 755 35.12 -30.04 18.17
CA VAL A 755 34.44 -29.58 16.97
C VAL A 755 33.77 -28.25 17.29
N LEU A 756 34.16 -27.20 16.57
CA LEU A 756 33.70 -25.83 16.83
C LEU A 756 32.70 -25.34 15.80
N VAL A 757 31.64 -24.69 16.27
CA VAL A 757 30.65 -24.00 15.45
C VAL A 757 30.57 -22.54 15.92
N VAL A 758 30.73 -21.58 15.00
CA VAL A 758 30.74 -20.16 15.34
C VAL A 758 29.64 -19.42 14.58
N GLY A 759 28.76 -18.75 15.30
CA GLY A 759 27.68 -17.96 14.71
C GLY A 759 26.51 -17.68 15.66
N SER A 760 25.71 -16.66 15.33
CA SER A 760 24.40 -16.42 15.96
C SER A 760 23.47 -17.63 15.76
N HIS A 761 22.55 -17.86 16.69
CA HIS A 761 21.57 -18.94 16.56
C HIS A 761 20.37 -18.45 15.74
N GLU A 762 20.44 -18.63 14.43
CA GLU A 762 19.39 -18.25 13.49
C GLU A 762 19.21 -19.33 12.42
N PRO A 763 18.01 -19.48 11.82
CA PRO A 763 17.70 -20.58 10.91
C PRO A 763 18.71 -20.77 9.76
N ARG A 764 19.22 -19.67 9.22
CA ARG A 764 20.16 -19.67 8.08
C ARG A 764 21.51 -20.32 8.39
N LYS A 765 21.98 -20.29 9.64
CA LYS A 765 23.27 -20.88 10.05
C LYS A 765 23.23 -22.40 10.12
N ASN A 766 22.03 -22.97 10.06
CA ASN A 766 21.81 -24.41 9.90
C ASN A 766 22.41 -25.26 11.05
N HIS A 767 22.43 -24.71 12.27
CA HIS A 767 23.02 -25.39 13.43
C HIS A 767 22.30 -26.71 13.79
N LEU A 768 21.00 -26.84 13.48
CA LEU A 768 20.25 -28.08 13.69
C LEU A 768 20.82 -29.26 12.89
N LEU A 769 21.31 -29.02 11.66
CA LEU A 769 21.98 -30.05 10.86
C LEU A 769 23.23 -30.59 11.56
N VAL A 770 23.98 -29.71 12.25
CA VAL A 770 25.16 -30.08 13.01
C VAL A 770 24.80 -30.95 14.21
N LEU A 771 23.73 -30.59 14.93
CA LEU A 771 23.24 -31.38 16.07
C LEU A 771 22.80 -32.78 15.62
N GLU A 772 22.10 -32.89 14.49
CA GLU A 772 21.67 -34.18 13.94
C GLU A 772 22.86 -35.05 13.51
N ALA A 773 23.82 -34.49 12.78
CA ALA A 773 25.03 -35.20 12.38
C ALA A 773 25.84 -35.66 13.61
N ALA A 774 25.97 -34.81 14.63
CA ALA A 774 26.67 -35.13 15.86
C ALA A 774 26.00 -36.26 16.64
N GLU A 775 24.67 -36.24 16.76
CA GLU A 775 23.93 -37.32 17.44
C GLU A 775 24.13 -38.67 16.75
N ARG A 776 24.12 -38.70 15.41
CA ARG A 776 24.36 -39.91 14.62
C ARG A 776 25.77 -40.48 14.87
N LEU A 777 26.79 -39.63 14.93
CA LEU A 777 28.17 -40.05 15.20
C LEU A 777 28.34 -40.54 16.64
N TRP A 778 27.77 -39.82 17.63
CA TRP A 778 27.79 -40.25 19.02
C TRP A 778 27.03 -41.58 19.23
N ALA A 779 26.00 -41.87 18.44
CA ALA A 779 25.29 -43.16 18.47
C ALA A 779 26.15 -44.31 17.92
N ARG A 780 27.14 -44.02 17.05
CA ARG A 780 28.12 -44.98 16.54
C ARG A 780 29.34 -45.16 17.46
N GLY A 781 29.42 -44.40 18.54
CA GLY A 781 30.51 -44.45 19.51
C GLY A 781 31.71 -43.55 19.17
N GLU A 782 31.54 -42.61 18.24
CA GLU A 782 32.55 -41.61 17.91
C GLU A 782 32.35 -40.38 18.80
N TRP A 783 33.22 -40.18 19.80
CA TRP A 783 33.06 -39.14 20.82
C TRP A 783 33.96 -37.93 20.56
N PHE A 784 33.38 -36.74 20.67
CA PHE A 784 34.04 -35.44 20.48
C PHE A 784 33.26 -34.36 21.26
N ASP A 785 33.94 -33.30 21.68
CA ASP A 785 33.33 -32.13 22.32
C ASP A 785 32.75 -31.20 21.23
N LEU A 786 31.43 -30.99 21.22
CA LEU A 786 30.76 -30.06 20.29
C LEU A 786 30.58 -28.71 20.96
N VAL A 787 31.31 -27.69 20.49
CA VAL A 787 31.30 -26.35 21.08
C VAL A 787 30.67 -25.35 20.11
N PHE A 788 29.58 -24.71 20.54
CA PHE A 788 29.00 -23.56 19.86
C PHE A 788 29.49 -22.27 20.53
N ILE A 789 30.01 -21.32 19.74
CA ILE A 789 30.31 -19.96 20.19
C ILE A 789 29.42 -18.98 19.44
N GLY A 790 28.59 -18.25 20.19
CA GLY A 790 27.58 -17.32 19.68
C GLY A 790 26.24 -17.50 20.37
N GLY A 791 25.36 -16.52 20.24
CA GLY A 791 24.05 -16.51 20.88
C GLY A 791 23.22 -15.30 20.47
N SER A 792 21.99 -15.19 21.00
CA SER A 792 21.10 -14.04 20.79
C SER A 792 20.65 -13.83 19.33
N GLY A 793 20.52 -14.90 18.55
CA GLY A 793 19.88 -14.84 17.22
C GLY A 793 18.35 -14.91 17.33
N TRP A 794 17.64 -14.68 16.22
CA TRP A 794 16.18 -14.81 16.17
C TRP A 794 15.76 -16.25 15.85
N ARG A 795 14.58 -16.64 16.32
CA ARG A 795 14.00 -17.98 16.07
C ARG A 795 14.91 -19.13 16.55
N SER A 796 15.54 -18.98 17.72
CA SER A 796 16.49 -19.96 18.27
C SER A 796 15.84 -21.09 19.07
N GLU A 797 14.52 -21.07 19.26
CA GLU A 797 13.82 -21.92 20.24
C GLU A 797 14.00 -23.42 19.95
N LEU A 798 13.97 -23.80 18.67
CA LEU A 798 14.21 -25.18 18.25
C LEU A 798 15.65 -25.62 18.50
N PHE A 799 16.62 -24.72 18.29
CA PHE A 799 18.02 -25.01 18.57
C PHE A 799 18.25 -25.19 20.07
N ASP A 800 17.74 -24.27 20.89
CA ASP A 800 17.91 -24.31 22.34
C ASP A 800 17.28 -25.59 22.93
N ALA A 801 16.07 -25.97 22.48
CA ALA A 801 15.40 -27.21 22.91
C ALA A 801 16.19 -28.47 22.55
N GLU A 802 16.80 -28.50 21.36
CA GLU A 802 17.57 -29.66 20.91
C GLU A 802 18.91 -29.80 21.65
N VAL A 803 19.59 -28.68 21.92
CA VAL A 803 20.78 -28.65 22.79
C VAL A 803 20.43 -29.17 24.18
N GLU A 804 19.34 -28.70 24.79
CA GLU A 804 18.89 -29.17 26.11
C GLU A 804 18.61 -30.68 26.11
N ARG A 805 17.96 -31.20 25.06
CA ARG A 805 17.68 -32.63 24.90
C ARG A 805 18.96 -33.46 24.83
N LEU A 806 19.92 -33.04 24.01
CA LEU A 806 21.19 -33.74 23.82
C LEU A 806 22.06 -33.67 25.10
N ALA A 807 22.11 -32.51 25.76
CA ALA A 807 22.80 -32.34 27.02
C ALA A 807 22.20 -33.23 28.13
N ALA A 808 20.86 -33.30 28.22
CA ALA A 808 20.16 -34.18 29.16
C ALA A 808 20.41 -35.67 28.89
N ALA A 809 20.68 -36.04 27.63
CA ALA A 809 21.10 -37.38 27.23
C ALA A 809 22.60 -37.66 27.50
N GLY A 810 23.32 -36.72 28.16
CA GLY A 810 24.74 -36.87 28.50
C GLY A 810 25.67 -36.70 27.31
N ARG A 811 25.25 -36.04 26.23
CA ARG A 811 26.12 -35.74 25.08
C ARG A 811 27.07 -34.58 25.40
N PRO A 812 28.34 -34.64 24.96
CA PRO A 812 29.34 -33.60 25.20
C PRO A 812 29.11 -32.37 24.31
N ILE A 813 28.17 -31.51 24.72
CA ILE A 813 27.82 -30.29 24.02
C ILE A 813 27.94 -29.06 24.94
N LEU A 814 28.53 -27.99 24.41
CA LEU A 814 28.66 -26.70 25.09
C LEU A 814 28.16 -25.57 24.19
N VAL A 815 27.36 -24.67 24.76
CA VAL A 815 26.96 -23.41 24.13
C VAL A 815 27.53 -22.23 24.91
N ARG A 816 28.48 -21.52 24.31
CA ARG A 816 29.09 -20.30 24.83
C ARG A 816 28.46 -19.09 24.14
N LYS A 817 27.47 -18.47 24.79
CA LYS A 817 26.73 -17.33 24.23
C LYS A 817 27.57 -16.06 24.00
N ARG A 818 28.66 -15.89 24.77
CA ARG A 818 29.59 -14.76 24.67
C ARG A 818 31.00 -15.27 24.86
N ALA A 819 31.91 -14.87 23.99
CA ALA A 819 33.34 -15.15 24.09
C ALA A 819 34.10 -13.85 23.85
N THR A 820 35.26 -13.69 24.49
CA THR A 820 36.20 -12.63 24.12
C THR A 820 36.87 -12.97 22.79
N GLU A 821 37.48 -11.97 22.14
CA GLU A 821 38.22 -12.20 20.88
C GLU A 821 39.33 -13.24 21.11
N THR A 822 40.09 -13.09 22.20
CA THR A 822 41.11 -14.06 22.63
C THR A 822 40.52 -15.46 22.84
N GLU A 823 39.39 -15.61 23.55
CA GLU A 823 38.76 -16.92 23.77
C GLU A 823 38.27 -17.55 22.45
N LEU A 824 37.72 -16.77 21.53
CA LEU A 824 37.28 -17.24 20.21
C LEU A 824 38.47 -17.73 19.35
N TRP A 825 39.55 -16.95 19.25
CA TRP A 825 40.75 -17.35 18.50
C TRP A 825 41.47 -18.54 19.13
N SER A 826 41.49 -18.61 20.47
CA SER A 826 41.95 -19.81 21.19
C SER A 826 41.07 -21.02 20.88
N ALA A 827 39.74 -20.87 20.83
CA ALA A 827 38.83 -21.95 20.51
C ALA A 827 39.06 -22.50 19.09
N TYR A 828 39.32 -21.65 18.09
CA TYR A 828 39.71 -22.13 16.76
C TYR A 828 40.97 -23.00 16.86
N ARG A 829 42.06 -22.51 17.48
CA ARG A 829 43.32 -23.28 17.62
C ARG A 829 43.18 -24.58 18.42
N LEU A 830 42.27 -24.62 19.40
CA LEU A 830 41.96 -25.82 20.17
C LEU A 830 41.20 -26.87 19.36
N SER A 831 40.47 -26.44 18.33
CA SER A 831 39.56 -27.27 17.57
C SER A 831 40.31 -28.17 16.61
N ARG A 832 39.85 -29.42 16.49
CA ARG A 832 40.32 -30.32 15.44
C ARG A 832 39.86 -29.80 14.08
N PHE A 833 38.61 -29.38 14.00
CA PHE A 833 38.05 -28.68 12.84
C PHE A 833 36.84 -27.84 13.27
N SER A 834 36.47 -26.87 12.45
CA SER A 834 35.22 -26.12 12.61
C SER A 834 34.18 -26.56 11.59
N VAL A 835 32.90 -26.30 11.89
CA VAL A 835 31.77 -26.61 11.02
C VAL A 835 30.94 -25.34 10.83
N PHE A 836 30.72 -24.97 9.57
CA PHE A 836 29.97 -23.78 9.17
C PHE A 836 29.07 -24.10 7.97
N PRO A 837 27.92 -24.76 8.20
CA PRO A 837 27.08 -25.33 7.15
C PRO A 837 25.92 -24.39 6.76
N SER A 838 26.15 -23.07 6.82
CA SER A 838 25.13 -22.07 6.53
C SER A 838 24.48 -22.28 5.16
N LEU A 839 23.17 -22.03 5.08
CA LEU A 839 22.41 -22.10 3.82
C LEU A 839 22.86 -21.01 2.84
N LEU A 840 23.14 -19.82 3.37
CA LEU A 840 23.55 -18.62 2.62
C LEU A 840 24.35 -17.71 3.56
N GLU A 841 25.31 -16.95 3.04
CA GLU A 841 26.03 -15.87 3.75
C GLU A 841 26.35 -14.72 2.81
N GLY A 842 26.56 -13.53 3.39
CA GLY A 842 27.19 -12.42 2.67
C GLY A 842 28.68 -12.65 2.40
N PHE A 843 29.40 -13.22 3.38
CA PHE A 843 30.83 -13.57 3.23
C PHE A 843 31.17 -14.89 3.96
N GLY A 844 31.07 -14.92 5.29
CA GLY A 844 31.45 -16.09 6.09
C GLY A 844 32.80 -15.90 6.81
N LEU A 845 32.93 -14.82 7.58
CA LEU A 845 34.11 -14.54 8.41
C LEU A 845 34.58 -15.74 9.24
N PRO A 846 33.71 -16.55 9.88
CA PRO A 846 34.16 -17.71 10.64
C PRO A 846 34.98 -18.75 9.85
N ILE A 847 34.72 -18.89 8.55
CA ILE A 847 35.46 -19.80 7.67
C ILE A 847 36.90 -19.29 7.51
N VAL A 848 37.04 -17.98 7.25
CA VAL A 848 38.34 -17.32 7.06
C VAL A 848 39.13 -17.26 8.36
N GLU A 849 38.47 -16.99 9.49
CA GLU A 849 39.07 -16.99 10.83
C GLU A 849 39.57 -18.39 11.24
N SER A 850 38.78 -19.44 10.97
CA SER A 850 39.19 -20.84 11.19
C SER A 850 40.45 -21.17 10.42
N MET A 851 40.47 -20.88 9.12
CA MET A 851 41.62 -21.19 8.28
C MET A 851 42.84 -20.32 8.63
N ALA A 852 42.65 -19.04 8.96
CA ALA A 852 43.72 -18.17 9.44
C ALA A 852 44.31 -18.63 10.79
N SER A 853 43.55 -19.38 11.58
CA SER A 853 44.01 -20.06 12.79
C SER A 853 44.72 -21.40 12.50
N GLY A 854 44.84 -21.79 11.23
CA GLY A 854 45.38 -23.09 10.81
C GLY A 854 44.41 -24.25 11.04
N THR A 855 43.12 -23.99 11.25
CA THR A 855 42.10 -25.00 11.58
C THR A 855 41.24 -25.33 10.36
N PRO A 856 41.19 -26.61 9.91
CA PRO A 856 40.31 -27.03 8.83
C PRO A 856 38.84 -26.72 9.10
N VAL A 857 38.07 -26.46 8.05
CA VAL A 857 36.64 -26.13 8.16
C VAL A 857 35.79 -27.00 7.25
N ILE A 858 34.67 -27.52 7.75
CA ILE A 858 33.60 -28.07 6.92
C ILE A 858 32.63 -26.93 6.59
N THR A 859 32.42 -26.66 5.31
CA THR A 859 31.46 -25.64 4.85
C THR A 859 30.73 -26.10 3.59
N THR A 860 30.00 -25.21 2.93
CA THR A 860 29.10 -25.57 1.82
C THR A 860 29.68 -25.17 0.46
N PHE A 861 29.30 -25.89 -0.61
CA PHE A 861 29.70 -25.55 -1.98
C PHE A 861 28.84 -24.46 -2.63
N TYR A 862 28.15 -23.63 -1.84
CA TYR A 862 27.33 -22.52 -2.32
C TYR A 862 27.91 -21.16 -1.96
N GLY A 863 27.62 -20.15 -2.79
CA GLY A 863 27.84 -18.74 -2.47
C GLY A 863 29.28 -18.38 -2.07
N SER A 864 29.39 -17.46 -1.12
CA SER A 864 30.68 -16.96 -0.63
C SER A 864 31.49 -18.03 0.11
N MET A 865 30.83 -19.04 0.67
CA MET A 865 31.49 -20.17 1.33
C MET A 865 32.35 -20.98 0.34
N ALA A 866 31.79 -21.28 -0.83
CA ALA A 866 32.53 -21.96 -1.91
C ALA A 866 33.68 -21.09 -2.44
N GLU A 867 33.43 -19.80 -2.63
CA GLU A 867 34.43 -18.83 -3.07
C GLU A 867 35.64 -18.83 -2.11
N ILE A 868 35.38 -18.70 -0.81
CA ILE A 868 36.40 -18.75 0.25
C ILE A 868 37.19 -20.07 0.18
N ALA A 869 36.51 -21.20 -0.02
CA ALA A 869 37.12 -22.53 -0.02
C ALA A 869 37.99 -22.86 -1.26
N THR A 870 37.95 -22.06 -2.33
CA THR A 870 38.69 -22.31 -3.58
C THR A 870 40.21 -22.52 -3.37
N GLY A 871 40.79 -21.91 -2.34
CA GLY A 871 42.20 -22.02 -1.98
C GLY A 871 42.58 -23.25 -1.12
N GLY A 872 41.67 -24.20 -0.88
CA GLY A 872 41.90 -25.35 -0.01
C GLY A 872 41.71 -25.05 1.48
N GLY A 873 41.94 -26.07 2.31
CA GLY A 873 41.77 -26.00 3.77
C GLY A 873 40.34 -26.27 4.27
N ALA A 874 39.44 -26.68 3.37
CA ALA A 874 38.05 -26.95 3.68
C ALA A 874 37.50 -28.23 3.04
N LEU A 875 36.50 -28.85 3.67
CA LEU A 875 35.63 -29.85 3.04
C LEU A 875 34.28 -29.21 2.69
N LEU A 876 33.79 -29.48 1.48
CA LEU A 876 32.53 -28.94 1.00
C LEU A 876 31.41 -29.98 1.03
N ILE A 877 30.26 -29.58 1.55
CA ILE A 877 29.05 -30.40 1.69
C ILE A 877 27.83 -29.71 1.11
N ASP A 878 26.77 -30.49 0.88
CA ASP A 878 25.44 -29.94 0.64
C ASP A 878 24.79 -29.61 2.00
N PRO A 879 24.43 -28.35 2.30
CA PRO A 879 23.77 -27.98 3.55
C PRO A 879 22.38 -28.62 3.75
N TYR A 880 21.81 -29.28 2.74
CA TYR A 880 20.56 -30.02 2.88
C TYR A 880 20.77 -31.53 3.08
N ASP A 881 22.03 -32.00 3.08
CA ASP A 881 22.38 -33.41 3.26
C ASP A 881 23.16 -33.63 4.57
N VAL A 882 22.43 -34.05 5.61
CA VAL A 882 23.02 -34.44 6.90
C VAL A 882 24.01 -35.60 6.76
N THR A 883 23.83 -36.50 5.79
CA THR A 883 24.73 -37.63 5.57
C THR A 883 26.07 -37.17 5.01
N ALA A 884 26.06 -36.12 4.17
CA ALA A 884 27.29 -35.48 3.69
C ALA A 884 28.04 -34.81 4.84
N LEU A 885 27.34 -34.08 5.72
CA LEU A 885 27.94 -33.48 6.91
C LEU A 885 28.52 -34.55 7.85
N GLU A 886 27.73 -35.59 8.15
CA GLU A 886 28.13 -36.73 8.97
C GLU A 886 29.39 -37.41 8.42
N THR A 887 29.44 -37.66 7.11
CA THR A 887 30.61 -38.28 6.44
C THR A 887 31.84 -37.38 6.51
N ALA A 888 31.68 -36.08 6.32
CA ALA A 888 32.79 -35.12 6.41
C ALA A 888 33.33 -35.01 7.85
N MET A 889 32.43 -34.93 8.84
CA MET A 889 32.79 -34.92 10.27
C MET A 889 33.51 -36.21 10.66
N HIS A 890 32.97 -37.37 10.28
CA HIS A 890 33.60 -38.68 10.50
C HIS A 890 35.02 -38.70 9.93
N SER A 891 35.18 -38.35 8.64
CA SER A 891 36.47 -38.37 7.97
C SER A 891 37.49 -37.49 8.69
N LEU A 892 37.11 -36.27 9.09
CA LEU A 892 38.02 -35.40 9.85
C LEU A 892 38.30 -35.89 11.26
N LEU A 893 37.40 -36.64 11.91
CA LEU A 893 37.62 -37.21 13.24
C LEU A 893 38.62 -38.38 13.22
N ILE A 894 38.64 -39.20 12.17
CA ILE A 894 39.39 -40.47 12.15
C ILE A 894 40.55 -40.54 11.14
N ASP A 895 40.56 -39.71 10.10
CA ASP A 895 41.62 -39.69 9.07
C ASP A 895 42.60 -38.54 9.36
N ASP A 896 43.69 -38.87 10.07
CA ASP A 896 44.74 -37.91 10.41
C ASP A 896 45.51 -37.39 9.18
N ASP A 897 45.61 -38.17 8.09
CA ASP A 897 46.28 -37.74 6.86
C ASP A 897 45.45 -36.69 6.11
N LEU A 898 44.13 -36.89 6.04
CA LEU A 898 43.19 -35.90 5.53
C LEU A 898 43.21 -34.63 6.38
N HIS A 899 43.16 -34.77 7.71
CA HIS A 899 43.19 -33.65 8.64
C HIS A 899 44.47 -32.83 8.47
N GLU A 900 45.65 -33.47 8.48
CA GLU A 900 46.93 -32.78 8.35
C GLU A 900 47.09 -32.10 6.98
N ARG A 901 46.60 -32.73 5.91
CA ARG A 901 46.58 -32.10 4.58
C ARG A 901 45.78 -30.80 4.60
N LEU A 902 44.55 -30.84 5.11
CA LEU A 902 43.68 -29.65 5.16
C LEU A 902 44.23 -28.59 6.12
N ARG A 903 44.85 -29.00 7.23
CA ARG A 903 45.51 -28.10 8.20
C ARG A 903 46.66 -27.34 7.54
N ARG A 904 47.47 -28.04 6.74
CA ARG A 904 48.56 -27.42 5.97
C ARG A 904 48.00 -26.46 4.93
N GLU A 905 47.01 -26.89 4.14
CA GLU A 905 46.36 -26.01 3.15
C GLU A 905 45.80 -24.74 3.80
N ALA A 906 45.10 -24.87 4.95
CA ALA A 906 44.59 -23.74 5.72
C ALA A 906 45.71 -22.79 6.19
N SER A 907 46.83 -23.34 6.68
CA SER A 907 47.97 -22.57 7.19
C SER A 907 48.79 -21.89 6.09
N GLU A 908 48.78 -22.44 4.87
CA GLU A 908 49.46 -21.89 3.70
C GLU A 908 48.62 -20.80 3.00
N ARG A 909 47.39 -20.55 3.45
CA ARG A 909 46.53 -19.52 2.87
C ARG A 909 47.09 -18.12 3.10
N VAL A 910 47.18 -17.38 2.01
CA VAL A 910 47.49 -15.94 2.03
C VAL A 910 46.18 -15.17 1.91
N TRP A 911 45.90 -14.37 2.93
CA TRP A 911 44.74 -13.48 2.97
C TRP A 911 45.15 -12.04 2.69
N PRO A 912 44.28 -11.21 2.10
CA PRO A 912 44.51 -9.77 2.07
C PRO A 912 44.62 -9.24 3.50
N THR A 913 45.30 -8.10 3.66
CA THR A 913 45.29 -7.35 4.92
C THR A 913 44.15 -6.34 4.93
N TRP A 914 43.74 -5.86 6.10
CA TRP A 914 42.81 -4.74 6.20
C TRP A 914 43.33 -3.46 5.55
N ASP A 915 44.64 -3.23 5.54
CA ASP A 915 45.25 -2.09 4.83
C ASP A 915 45.06 -2.22 3.31
N GLN A 916 45.29 -3.42 2.78
CA GLN A 916 45.08 -3.69 1.35
C GLN A 916 43.59 -3.61 0.98
N TYR A 917 42.72 -4.23 1.76
CA TYR A 917 41.27 -4.15 1.56
C TYR A 917 40.78 -2.70 1.57
N ALA A 918 41.16 -1.91 2.59
CA ALA A 918 40.76 -0.51 2.68
C ALA A 918 41.31 0.31 1.51
N SER A 919 42.53 0.04 1.03
CA SER A 919 43.09 0.71 -0.14
C SER A 919 42.35 0.36 -1.43
N ASP A 920 42.14 -0.94 -1.70
CA ASP A 920 41.51 -1.41 -2.93
C ASP A 920 40.05 -0.94 -3.03
N VAL A 921 39.31 -1.00 -1.92
CA VAL A 921 37.94 -0.48 -1.82
C VAL A 921 37.93 1.04 -2.02
N TRP A 922 38.86 1.77 -1.43
CA TRP A 922 38.98 3.22 -1.61
C TRP A 922 39.20 3.59 -3.07
N ASP A 923 40.19 2.99 -3.71
CA ASP A 923 40.56 3.27 -5.10
C ASP A 923 39.41 2.95 -6.05
N PHE A 924 38.64 1.89 -5.76
CA PHE A 924 37.44 1.58 -6.53
C PHE A 924 36.30 2.58 -6.29
N LEU A 925 35.95 2.87 -5.03
CA LEU A 925 34.79 3.69 -4.68
C LEU A 925 34.97 5.18 -4.96
N THR A 926 36.21 5.67 -5.00
CA THR A 926 36.54 7.09 -5.21
C THR A 926 37.09 7.40 -6.60
N GLY A 927 37.40 6.37 -7.41
CA GLY A 927 37.85 6.55 -8.78
C GLY A 927 36.83 7.31 -9.64
N ASP A 928 37.32 8.00 -10.67
CA ASP A 928 36.53 8.91 -11.50
C ASP A 928 35.17 8.31 -11.90
N VAL A 929 34.11 9.02 -11.56
CA VAL A 929 32.74 8.68 -11.97
C VAL A 929 32.66 8.96 -13.47
N ALA A 930 32.50 7.90 -14.27
CA ALA A 930 32.46 7.97 -15.72
C ALA A 930 31.14 8.55 -16.25
#